data_AF-A0A327QQW3-F1
#
_entry.id   AF-A0A327QQW3-F1
#
_cell.length_a   1.000
_cell.length_b   1.000
_cell.length_c   1.000
_cell.angle_alpha   90.00
_cell.angle_beta   90.00
_cell.angle_gamma   90.00
#
_symmetry.space_group_name_H-M   'P 1'
#
loop_
_entity.id
_entity.type
_entity.pdbx_description
1 polymer ?
#
loop_
_entity_poly.entity_id
_entity_poly.type
_entity_poly.pdbx_seq_one_letter_code
_entity_poly.pdbx_strand_id
1 'polypeptide(L)'
;MSRMKHVFASLLFLCAAVSVAQEEVKIEREPGHLNQSKFKQLYEEFATPNTYRSASGAPGPDYYQQQADYKMDIELDDKNAKIYGSETITYTNNSPDDLTFLWVQLDQNVRSKTSKSPLRDDEGVPVAEPVASFANKYMTAPFDGGFNIEYVRDANGKALPYTINQTMMRIDLPEVLKSKGQVTFSIKWWYNIPDHTVNRARSGYEYFPKDGNKAYVIAQFFPRMAVYSDIEGWQNHQFWGSGEFALPFGNYEVNITVPADHILDGTGELQNMKEVFSKEMISRYEKAKKSYDKPVIIVSQAEAEEAEKGFSDKKKTWKLKAENVRDFGFATSRKFIYDMQAVKIGNRDVMAISMYPKEGNPLWEEYSTKAVAHTLRSYSAHTFDYPYPKAISVHAKNQGMEYPMICWNYGRPNEDGTYSDRVKYGMISVIIHEVGHNFFPMIVNSDERQWGWMDEGLDTFMQYMAEQEFGVAYPEAIAPNSKYPSGRGEPSKIIPYMSGDQSTIAPIMSNPENVYQLGNNAYAKPATALNILRETVMGRELFDHAFKTYAQRWMFKHPSPEDFFRTMEDASAVDLDWYWRSWFYTTDYVDIGVKGVKKYYVSDKPSKQMREIMAARNIKEEDLPPLVYLEEEESEDADAKLKGKAPSENSKTLKEFMMDNMSVAERNAIKEPKYFYEITFNKPGGIPMPLIVEYTYADGSKENITYPPEIWRKNDQEVKRVVASGKELIGIVVDPKAETADIDTTNNSWPTKEVKSDFEIFKENIRGK
;
A
#
# COMPACT_ATOMS: atom_id res chain seq x y z
N MET A 1 35.26 92.41 -31.64
CA MET A 1 35.00 91.88 -33.00
C MET A 1 35.49 90.44 -33.02
N SER A 2 34.57 89.54 -32.75
CA SER A 2 34.76 88.11 -32.50
C SER A 2 33.68 87.41 -33.31
N ARG A 3 34.02 86.24 -33.86
CA ARG A 3 33.16 85.18 -34.41
C ARG A 3 33.48 84.81 -35.86
N MET A 4 33.25 83.53 -36.11
CA MET A 4 33.03 82.89 -37.40
C MET A 4 34.27 82.60 -38.23
N LYS A 5 34.98 81.55 -37.82
CA LYS A 5 35.42 80.41 -38.66
C LYS A 5 35.82 79.32 -37.65
N HIS A 6 35.51 78.05 -37.91
CA HIS A 6 35.84 76.85 -37.10
C HIS A 6 34.70 76.18 -36.30
N VAL A 7 33.41 76.33 -36.68
CA VAL A 7 32.32 75.48 -36.09
C VAL A 7 31.57 74.64 -37.14
N PHE A 8 31.84 74.79 -38.43
CA PHE A 8 31.03 74.13 -39.47
C PHE A 8 31.55 72.77 -40.00
N ALA A 9 32.71 72.30 -39.53
CA ALA A 9 33.27 71.00 -39.97
C ALA A 9 33.10 69.87 -38.93
N SER A 10 32.72 70.19 -37.69
CA SER A 10 32.57 69.20 -36.61
C SER A 10 31.12 68.75 -36.39
N LEU A 11 30.15 69.40 -37.04
CA LEU A 11 28.72 69.12 -36.91
C LEU A 11 28.14 68.29 -38.06
N LEU A 12 28.92 68.01 -39.11
CA LEU A 12 28.51 67.17 -40.25
C LEU A 12 29.01 65.71 -40.16
N PHE A 13 29.82 65.38 -39.15
CA PHE A 13 30.21 64.00 -38.84
C PHE A 13 29.47 63.39 -37.63
N LEU A 14 28.54 64.14 -37.03
CA LEU A 14 27.72 63.69 -35.89
C LEU A 14 26.27 63.33 -36.26
N CYS A 15 25.93 63.31 -37.56
CA CYS A 15 24.58 62.94 -38.05
C CYS A 15 24.56 61.71 -38.97
N ALA A 16 25.63 60.92 -39.04
CA ALA A 16 25.70 59.72 -39.87
C ALA A 16 26.33 58.53 -39.11
N ALA A 17 25.87 58.25 -37.90
CA ALA A 17 26.12 56.99 -37.20
C ALA A 17 25.13 56.77 -36.04
N VAL A 18 23.84 57.07 -36.25
CA VAL A 18 22.81 56.28 -35.56
C VAL A 18 22.54 55.11 -36.50
N SER A 19 23.50 54.18 -36.54
CA SER A 19 23.19 52.82 -36.91
C SER A 19 22.11 52.41 -35.93
N VAL A 20 20.87 52.30 -36.40
CA VAL A 20 19.88 51.48 -35.76
C VAL A 20 20.54 50.11 -35.71
N ALA A 21 21.17 49.79 -34.59
CA ALA A 21 21.37 48.41 -34.23
C ALA A 21 19.96 47.86 -34.12
N GLN A 22 19.45 47.30 -35.23
CA GLN A 22 18.62 46.13 -35.13
C GLN A 22 19.46 45.20 -34.25
N GLU A 23 19.16 45.17 -32.95
CA GLU A 23 19.34 43.94 -32.22
C GLU A 23 18.56 42.92 -33.04
N GLU A 24 19.26 42.21 -33.93
CA GLU A 24 18.83 40.89 -34.35
C GLU A 24 18.62 40.17 -33.03
N VAL A 25 17.36 40.06 -32.62
CA VAL A 25 16.96 39.13 -31.57
C VAL A 25 17.48 37.79 -32.08
N LYS A 26 18.65 37.40 -31.61
CA LYS A 26 19.16 36.06 -31.81
C LYS A 26 18.12 35.19 -31.14
N ILE A 27 17.25 34.59 -31.95
CA ILE A 27 16.38 33.52 -31.52
C ILE A 27 17.34 32.40 -31.15
N GLU A 28 17.76 32.37 -29.89
CA GLU A 28 18.48 31.23 -29.33
C GLU A 28 17.55 30.04 -29.49
N ARG A 29 17.97 29.11 -30.35
CA ARG A 29 17.25 27.86 -30.52
C ARG A 29 17.44 27.09 -29.22
N GLU A 30 16.33 26.67 -28.62
CA GLU A 30 16.39 25.78 -27.48
C GLU A 30 17.20 24.52 -27.84
N PRO A 31 18.12 24.07 -26.98
CA PRO A 31 18.83 22.82 -27.20
C PRO A 31 17.84 21.65 -27.17
N GLY A 32 18.16 20.58 -27.91
CA GLY A 32 17.40 19.33 -27.78
C GLY A 32 17.50 18.77 -26.36
N HIS A 33 16.48 18.03 -25.92
CA HIS A 33 16.41 17.42 -24.60
C HIS A 33 15.92 15.96 -24.68
N LEU A 34 16.16 15.17 -23.63
CA LEU A 34 15.59 13.82 -23.49
C LEU A 34 14.07 13.90 -23.23
N ASN A 35 13.35 12.81 -23.45
CA ASN A 35 11.94 12.73 -23.13
C ASN A 35 11.72 12.77 -21.61
N GLN A 36 11.19 13.90 -21.10
CA GLN A 36 10.84 14.10 -19.69
C GLN A 36 9.33 13.95 -19.44
N SER A 37 8.56 13.45 -20.41
CA SER A 37 7.12 13.28 -20.25
C SER A 37 6.79 12.30 -19.13
N LYS A 38 5.81 12.64 -18.29
CA LYS A 38 5.25 11.72 -17.29
C LYS A 38 4.61 10.48 -17.94
N PHE A 39 4.26 10.55 -19.22
CA PHE A 39 3.69 9.46 -20.02
C PHE A 39 4.75 8.69 -20.83
N LYS A 40 6.05 8.88 -20.55
CA LYS A 40 7.09 8.03 -21.16
C LYS A 40 7.02 6.63 -20.56
N GLN A 41 7.34 5.62 -21.37
CA GLN A 41 7.31 4.22 -20.93
C GLN A 41 8.36 3.93 -19.84
N LEU A 42 8.10 2.97 -18.95
CA LEU A 42 9.01 2.60 -17.83
C LEU A 42 10.17 1.67 -18.20
N TYR A 43 10.45 1.49 -19.50
CA TYR A 43 11.48 0.56 -19.98
C TYR A 43 12.91 0.88 -19.51
N GLU A 44 13.18 2.11 -19.08
CA GLU A 44 14.49 2.51 -18.52
C GLU A 44 14.58 2.23 -17.01
N GLU A 45 13.43 2.13 -16.34
CA GLU A 45 13.32 1.89 -14.91
C GLU A 45 13.17 0.39 -14.57
N PHE A 46 12.61 -0.40 -15.49
CA PHE A 46 12.39 -1.84 -15.29
C PHE A 46 13.54 -2.70 -15.82
N ALA A 47 13.76 -3.85 -15.19
CA ALA A 47 14.59 -4.91 -15.73
C ALA A 47 14.04 -5.42 -17.07
N THR A 48 14.95 -5.82 -17.97
CA THR A 48 14.57 -6.43 -19.24
C THR A 48 13.98 -7.83 -18.99
N PRO A 49 12.80 -8.16 -19.53
CA PRO A 49 12.23 -9.50 -19.43
C PRO A 49 13.18 -10.59 -19.95
N ASN A 50 13.15 -11.76 -19.32
CA ASN A 50 14.02 -12.89 -19.61
C ASN A 50 13.28 -14.23 -19.46
N THR A 51 14.00 -15.35 -19.45
CA THR A 51 13.37 -16.68 -19.35
C THR A 51 12.90 -17.05 -17.94
N TYR A 52 13.36 -16.35 -16.90
CA TYR A 52 12.88 -16.49 -15.52
C TYR A 52 11.65 -15.62 -15.25
N ARG A 53 11.58 -14.42 -15.86
CA ARG A 53 10.48 -13.45 -15.68
C ARG A 53 10.04 -12.88 -17.02
N SER A 54 8.81 -13.16 -17.40
CA SER A 54 8.27 -12.82 -18.72
C SER A 54 7.81 -11.37 -18.83
N ALA A 55 7.65 -10.86 -20.05
CA ALA A 55 7.22 -9.49 -20.30
C ALA A 55 5.79 -9.19 -19.80
N SER A 56 4.96 -10.23 -19.63
CA SER A 56 3.59 -10.10 -19.08
C SER A 56 3.56 -9.97 -17.55
N GLY A 57 4.71 -10.08 -16.86
CA GLY A 57 4.78 -10.14 -15.41
C GLY A 57 4.45 -11.52 -14.83
N ALA A 58 4.35 -12.56 -15.66
CA ALA A 58 4.24 -13.94 -15.21
C ALA A 58 5.63 -14.57 -15.00
N PRO A 59 5.75 -15.56 -14.08
CA PRO A 59 6.93 -16.43 -14.03
C PRO A 59 7.21 -17.04 -15.40
N GLY A 60 8.45 -16.97 -15.85
CA GLY A 60 8.90 -17.54 -17.12
C GLY A 60 9.12 -19.05 -17.06
N PRO A 61 9.40 -19.70 -18.21
CA PRO A 61 9.59 -21.15 -18.28
C PRO A 61 10.79 -21.68 -17.46
N ASP A 62 11.81 -20.84 -17.23
CA ASP A 62 13.01 -21.23 -16.47
C ASP A 62 12.95 -20.79 -15.00
N TYR A 63 11.83 -20.20 -14.55
CA TYR A 63 11.66 -19.72 -13.17
C TYR A 63 12.00 -20.82 -12.15
N TYR A 64 12.79 -20.45 -11.14
CA TYR A 64 13.12 -21.32 -10.02
C TYR A 64 12.93 -20.60 -8.69
N GLN A 65 12.77 -21.39 -7.64
CA GLN A 65 12.87 -20.92 -6.27
C GLN A 65 13.45 -22.03 -5.41
N GLN A 66 14.16 -21.64 -4.35
CA GLN A 66 14.79 -22.59 -3.44
C GLN A 66 13.77 -23.21 -2.50
N GLN A 67 14.11 -24.38 -1.95
CA GLN A 67 13.31 -25.03 -0.91
C GLN A 67 14.17 -25.32 0.32
N ALA A 68 13.63 -25.05 1.51
CA ALA A 68 14.27 -25.31 2.79
C ALA A 68 13.31 -26.08 3.71
N ASP A 69 13.52 -27.39 3.87
CA ASP A 69 12.69 -28.21 4.76
C ASP A 69 13.29 -28.27 6.17
N TYR A 70 12.44 -28.21 7.20
CA TYR A 70 12.84 -28.16 8.60
C TYR A 70 12.24 -29.33 9.40
N LYS A 71 13.07 -29.93 10.24
CA LYS A 71 12.64 -30.79 11.35
C LYS A 71 13.16 -30.21 12.65
N MET A 72 12.27 -29.87 13.57
CA MET A 72 12.60 -29.09 14.76
C MET A 72 12.09 -29.74 16.04
N ASP A 73 12.96 -29.77 17.04
CA ASP A 73 12.61 -30.07 18.43
C ASP A 73 12.81 -28.82 19.29
N ILE A 74 11.70 -28.30 19.81
CA ILE A 74 11.62 -27.04 20.53
C ILE A 74 11.18 -27.30 21.98
N GLU A 75 11.83 -26.64 22.93
CA GLU A 75 11.44 -26.65 24.34
C GLU A 75 11.30 -25.22 24.87
N LEU A 76 10.12 -24.93 25.42
CA LEU A 76 9.84 -23.68 26.14
C LEU A 76 10.03 -23.89 27.64
N ASP A 77 10.96 -23.15 28.23
CA ASP A 77 11.15 -23.04 29.68
C ASP A 77 10.35 -21.84 30.20
N ASP A 78 9.12 -22.12 30.67
CA ASP A 78 8.21 -21.10 31.18
C ASP A 78 8.76 -20.38 32.42
N LYS A 79 9.48 -21.11 33.29
CA LYS A 79 10.02 -20.57 34.53
C LYS A 79 11.04 -19.48 34.25
N ASN A 80 11.97 -19.76 33.34
CA ASN A 80 13.07 -18.85 33.02
C ASN A 80 12.80 -17.96 31.79
N ALA A 81 11.62 -18.05 31.17
CA ALA A 81 11.27 -17.35 29.93
C ALA A 81 12.34 -17.55 28.84
N LYS A 82 12.64 -18.81 28.56
CA LYS A 82 13.73 -19.21 27.67
C LYS A 82 13.26 -20.26 26.68
N ILE A 83 13.85 -20.26 25.49
CA ILE A 83 13.53 -21.24 24.46
C ILE A 83 14.80 -21.90 23.94
N TYR A 84 14.70 -23.20 23.73
CA TYR A 84 15.74 -24.06 23.20
C TYR A 84 15.24 -24.70 21.92
N GLY A 85 16.14 -24.83 20.95
CA GLY A 85 15.82 -25.50 19.69
C GLY A 85 16.99 -26.28 19.14
N SER A 86 16.65 -27.41 18.50
CA SER A 86 17.52 -28.11 17.58
C SER A 86 16.75 -28.30 16.28
N GLU A 87 17.31 -27.84 15.18
CA GLU A 87 16.73 -27.98 13.85
C GLU A 87 17.64 -28.77 12.94
N THR A 88 17.05 -29.59 12.08
CA THR A 88 17.70 -30.18 10.91
C THR A 88 17.08 -29.56 9.67
N ILE A 89 17.92 -28.94 8.85
CA ILE A 89 17.54 -28.24 7.64
C ILE A 89 18.00 -29.06 6.45
N THR A 90 17.09 -29.34 5.51
CA THR A 90 17.42 -29.88 4.19
C THR A 90 17.18 -28.79 3.16
N TYR A 91 18.26 -28.28 2.57
CA TYR A 91 18.22 -27.24 1.57
C TYR A 91 18.36 -27.86 0.18
N THR A 92 17.41 -27.56 -0.71
CA THR A 92 17.42 -28.00 -2.11
C THR A 92 17.80 -26.83 -3.00
N ASN A 93 18.90 -26.99 -3.75
CA ASN A 93 19.34 -25.98 -4.71
C ASN A 93 18.64 -26.16 -6.06
N ASN A 94 17.59 -25.38 -6.31
CA ASN A 94 16.87 -25.37 -7.57
C ASN A 94 17.42 -24.39 -8.61
N SER A 95 18.38 -23.53 -8.26
CA SER A 95 18.99 -22.59 -9.21
C SER A 95 19.87 -23.33 -10.22
N PRO A 96 20.20 -22.71 -11.37
CA PRO A 96 21.19 -23.24 -12.31
C PRO A 96 22.63 -23.15 -11.79
N ASP A 97 22.85 -22.47 -10.66
CA ASP A 97 24.18 -22.18 -10.13
C ASP A 97 24.67 -23.25 -9.15
N ASP A 98 25.99 -23.36 -9.07
CA ASP A 98 26.66 -24.14 -8.03
C ASP A 98 26.91 -23.25 -6.80
N LEU A 99 26.50 -23.71 -5.61
CA LEU A 99 26.62 -22.95 -4.36
C LEU A 99 27.77 -23.49 -3.51
N THR A 100 28.69 -22.61 -3.10
CA THR A 100 29.83 -22.96 -2.22
C THR A 100 29.59 -22.62 -0.75
N PHE A 101 28.54 -21.84 -0.45
CA PHE A 101 28.15 -21.46 0.90
C PHE A 101 26.63 -21.20 0.93
N LEU A 102 26.08 -21.20 2.15
CA LEU A 102 24.68 -20.89 2.42
C LEU A 102 24.58 -19.70 3.39
N TRP A 103 23.51 -18.91 3.27
CA TRP A 103 23.18 -17.86 4.23
C TRP A 103 21.96 -18.23 5.06
N VAL A 104 22.04 -17.95 6.36
CA VAL A 104 21.00 -18.16 7.37
C VAL A 104 20.76 -16.84 8.11
N GLN A 105 19.51 -16.44 8.25
CA GLN A 105 19.05 -15.28 9.01
C GLN A 105 19.01 -15.62 10.51
N LEU A 106 19.55 -14.73 11.32
CA LEU A 106 19.63 -14.78 12.78
C LEU A 106 18.98 -13.53 13.39
N ASP A 107 17.73 -13.23 13.02
CA ASP A 107 17.08 -11.94 13.31
C ASP A 107 16.95 -11.61 14.80
N GLN A 108 16.92 -12.62 15.69
CA GLN A 108 16.98 -12.37 17.14
C GLN A 108 18.25 -11.62 17.56
N ASN A 109 19.33 -11.68 16.78
CA ASN A 109 20.58 -10.97 17.07
C ASN A 109 20.44 -9.45 17.04
N VAL A 110 19.36 -8.90 16.47
CA VAL A 110 19.02 -7.47 16.58
C VAL A 110 18.88 -7.04 18.05
N ARG A 111 18.55 -7.98 18.94
CA ARG A 111 18.40 -7.81 20.40
C ARG A 111 19.62 -8.24 21.21
N SER A 112 20.71 -8.63 20.54
CA SER A 112 21.93 -9.00 21.25
C SER A 112 22.55 -7.78 21.93
N LYS A 113 23.26 -7.99 23.04
CA LYS A 113 23.99 -6.92 23.74
C LYS A 113 25.03 -6.21 22.86
N THR A 114 25.51 -6.88 21.81
CA THR A 114 26.48 -6.35 20.84
C THR A 114 25.83 -5.91 19.54
N SER A 115 24.50 -5.78 19.51
CA SER A 115 23.76 -5.32 18.34
C SER A 115 24.17 -3.91 17.96
N LYS A 116 24.37 -3.69 16.66
CA LYS A 116 24.67 -2.37 16.11
C LYS A 116 23.40 -1.60 15.72
N SER A 117 22.24 -2.26 15.69
CA SER A 117 21.01 -1.64 15.21
C SER A 117 20.59 -0.38 15.98
N PRO A 118 20.69 -0.35 17.32
CA PRO A 118 20.41 0.89 18.07
C PRO A 118 21.39 2.05 17.78
N LEU A 119 22.48 1.82 17.05
CA LEU A 119 23.54 2.80 16.78
C LEU A 119 23.52 3.35 15.34
N ARG A 120 22.57 2.92 14.51
CA ARG A 120 22.55 3.26 13.08
C ARG A 120 22.04 4.68 12.83
N ASP A 121 21.06 5.11 13.61
CA ASP A 121 20.33 6.35 13.40
C ASP A 121 20.90 7.47 14.30
N ASP A 122 20.79 8.72 13.86
CA ASP A 122 21.25 9.88 14.63
C ASP A 122 20.42 10.06 15.91
N GLU A 123 21.07 10.42 17.02
CA GLU A 123 20.42 10.57 18.32
C GLU A 123 20.50 12.02 18.82
N GLY A 124 19.32 12.61 19.10
CA GLY A 124 19.20 13.90 19.78
C GLY A 124 18.63 13.75 21.20
N VAL A 125 18.87 14.76 22.05
CA VAL A 125 18.23 14.83 23.38
C VAL A 125 16.77 15.28 23.19
N PRO A 126 15.76 14.46 23.53
CA PRO A 126 14.37 14.87 23.38
C PRO A 126 14.03 16.00 24.36
N VAL A 127 13.12 16.91 23.96
CA VAL A 127 12.63 17.99 24.83
C VAL A 127 11.91 17.42 26.06
N ALA A 128 11.20 16.31 25.88
CA ALA A 128 10.57 15.53 26.93
C ALA A 128 10.41 14.08 26.48
N GLU A 129 10.43 13.14 27.43
CA GLU A 129 10.25 11.71 27.19
C GLU A 129 9.34 11.11 28.29
N PRO A 130 8.46 10.12 27.98
CA PRO A 130 7.73 9.41 29.01
C PRO A 130 8.66 8.75 30.03
N VAL A 131 8.28 8.79 31.32
CA VAL A 131 9.10 8.27 32.43
C VAL A 131 9.53 6.82 32.22
N ALA A 132 8.62 5.97 31.72
CA ALA A 132 8.91 4.56 31.45
C ALA A 132 9.96 4.39 30.33
N SER A 133 9.87 5.17 29.26
CA SER A 133 10.83 5.15 28.14
C SER A 133 12.21 5.62 28.61
N PHE A 134 12.28 6.72 29.36
CA PHE A 134 13.53 7.21 29.94
C PHE A 134 14.19 6.17 30.87
N ALA A 135 13.40 5.57 31.78
CA ALA A 135 13.90 4.54 32.68
C ALA A 135 14.41 3.31 31.91
N ASN A 136 13.67 2.84 30.90
CA ASN A 136 14.07 1.72 30.07
C ASN A 136 15.30 2.01 29.19
N LYS A 137 15.48 3.27 28.75
CA LYS A 137 16.63 3.66 27.92
C LYS A 137 17.90 3.86 28.74
N TYR A 138 17.81 4.48 29.92
CA TYR A 138 18.99 4.96 30.67
C TYR A 138 19.21 4.30 32.03
N MET A 139 18.22 3.58 32.58
CA MET A 139 18.27 3.09 33.96
C MET A 139 18.16 1.57 34.10
N THR A 140 17.96 0.84 33.00
CA THR A 140 17.92 -0.63 32.99
C THR A 140 19.11 -1.22 32.23
N ALA A 141 19.50 -2.43 32.59
CA ALA A 141 20.51 -3.16 31.83
C ALA A 141 19.95 -3.57 30.47
N PRO A 142 20.76 -3.54 29.39
CA PRO A 142 20.34 -4.07 28.11
C PRO A 142 19.88 -5.52 28.21
N PHE A 143 18.78 -5.83 27.52
CA PHE A 143 18.28 -7.19 27.41
C PHE A 143 19.33 -8.13 26.81
N ASP A 144 19.42 -9.35 27.34
CA ASP A 144 20.35 -10.37 26.85
C ASP A 144 19.69 -11.25 25.79
N GLY A 145 19.44 -10.66 24.62
CA GLY A 145 18.82 -11.33 23.47
C GLY A 145 19.83 -11.92 22.50
N GLY A 146 19.33 -12.38 21.35
CA GLY A 146 20.14 -12.99 20.29
C GLY A 146 20.30 -14.50 20.42
N PHE A 147 20.53 -15.13 19.27
CA PHE A 147 20.77 -16.57 19.18
C PHE A 147 22.12 -16.91 19.82
N ASN A 148 22.10 -17.84 20.77
CA ASN A 148 23.29 -18.53 21.24
C ASN A 148 23.42 -19.84 20.45
N ILE A 149 24.26 -19.84 19.41
CA ILE A 149 24.51 -21.02 18.58
C ILE A 149 25.45 -21.97 19.33
N GLU A 150 24.96 -23.17 19.66
CA GLU A 150 25.77 -24.23 20.29
C GLU A 150 26.60 -24.99 19.26
N TYR A 151 26.02 -25.33 18.11
CA TYR A 151 26.73 -25.95 17.00
C TYR A 151 26.03 -25.76 15.66
N VAL A 152 26.80 -25.89 14.59
CA VAL A 152 26.36 -26.17 13.22
C VAL A 152 27.06 -27.44 12.75
N ARG A 153 26.32 -28.47 12.32
CA ARG A 153 26.87 -29.79 11.95
C ARG A 153 26.27 -30.33 10.67
N ASP A 154 27.04 -31.07 9.89
CA ASP A 154 26.54 -31.81 8.73
C ASP A 154 25.68 -33.02 9.14
N ALA A 155 25.12 -33.71 8.14
CA ALA A 155 24.30 -34.91 8.34
C ALA A 155 25.02 -36.07 9.06
N ASN A 156 26.36 -36.10 9.05
CA ASN A 156 27.17 -37.10 9.75
C ASN A 156 27.57 -36.65 11.17
N GLY A 157 27.11 -35.47 11.61
CA GLY A 157 27.41 -34.90 12.92
C GLY A 157 28.77 -34.19 13.02
N LYS A 158 29.48 -33.99 11.90
CA LYS A 158 30.75 -33.25 11.87
C LYS A 158 30.47 -31.75 11.86
N ALA A 159 31.28 -30.98 12.60
CA ALA A 159 31.15 -29.52 12.64
C ALA A 159 31.37 -28.90 11.26
N LEU A 160 30.48 -27.97 10.89
CA LEU A 160 30.61 -27.15 9.68
C LEU A 160 31.22 -25.78 10.05
N PRO A 161 32.15 -25.25 9.23
CA PRO A 161 32.65 -23.90 9.41
C PRO A 161 31.55 -22.87 9.12
N TYR A 162 31.40 -21.88 10.00
CA TYR A 162 30.46 -20.79 9.82
C TYR A 162 31.01 -19.47 10.35
N THR A 163 30.50 -18.36 9.82
CA THR A 163 30.80 -17.00 10.28
C THR A 163 29.50 -16.26 10.54
N ILE A 164 29.32 -15.74 11.76
CA ILE A 164 28.21 -14.86 12.10
C ILE A 164 28.62 -13.42 11.81
N ASN A 165 27.86 -12.75 10.94
CA ASN A 165 27.94 -11.33 10.66
C ASN A 165 26.62 -10.67 11.09
N GLN A 166 26.60 -10.16 12.32
CA GLN A 166 25.43 -9.54 12.94
C GLN A 166 24.18 -10.43 12.89
N THR A 167 23.18 -10.07 12.09
CA THR A 167 21.90 -10.80 11.95
C THR A 167 21.94 -11.87 10.86
N MET A 168 23.11 -12.16 10.29
CA MET A 168 23.28 -13.17 9.26
C MET A 168 24.39 -14.15 9.64
N MET A 169 24.28 -15.40 9.20
CA MET A 169 25.29 -16.44 9.36
C MET A 169 25.58 -17.10 8.02
N ARG A 170 26.86 -17.09 7.62
CA ARG A 170 27.33 -17.83 6.44
C ARG A 170 27.82 -19.19 6.88
N ILE A 171 27.35 -20.25 6.24
CA ILE A 171 27.84 -21.62 6.41
C ILE A 171 28.67 -21.96 5.17
N ASP A 172 29.96 -22.25 5.37
CA ASP A 172 30.88 -22.61 4.29
C ASP A 172 30.78 -24.11 4.01
N LEU A 173 30.42 -24.50 2.79
CA LEU A 173 30.17 -25.90 2.45
C LEU A 173 31.50 -26.62 2.14
N PRO A 174 31.78 -27.80 2.76
CA PRO A 174 32.97 -28.58 2.45
C PRO A 174 33.00 -29.10 1.00
N GLU A 175 31.82 -29.34 0.44
CA GLU A 175 31.60 -29.75 -0.94
C GLU A 175 30.63 -28.80 -1.62
N VAL A 176 30.88 -28.49 -2.90
CA VAL A 176 30.03 -27.58 -3.67
C VAL A 176 28.65 -28.19 -3.86
N LEU A 177 27.61 -27.47 -3.46
CA LEU A 177 26.23 -27.86 -3.70
C LEU A 177 25.86 -27.59 -5.16
N LYS A 178 25.86 -28.65 -5.96
CA LYS A 178 25.52 -28.57 -7.38
C LYS A 178 24.08 -28.14 -7.62
N SER A 179 23.82 -27.57 -8.81
CA SER A 179 22.45 -27.37 -9.29
C SER A 179 21.63 -28.67 -9.17
N LYS A 180 20.39 -28.54 -8.69
CA LYS A 180 19.46 -29.64 -8.34
C LYS A 180 19.93 -30.57 -7.22
N GLY A 181 21.05 -30.26 -6.57
CA GLY A 181 21.57 -30.97 -5.41
C GLY A 181 20.84 -30.60 -4.12
N GLN A 182 21.10 -31.39 -3.07
CA GLN A 182 20.61 -31.14 -1.71
C GLN A 182 21.75 -31.22 -0.70
N VAL A 183 21.61 -30.47 0.40
CA VAL A 183 22.47 -30.59 1.58
C VAL A 183 21.64 -30.58 2.84
N THR A 184 22.01 -31.44 3.79
CA THR A 184 21.37 -31.52 5.10
C THR A 184 22.38 -31.19 6.20
N PHE A 185 21.97 -30.32 7.11
CA PHE A 185 22.77 -29.91 8.26
C PHE A 185 21.85 -29.60 9.44
N SER A 186 22.43 -29.46 10.63
CA SER A 186 21.71 -29.17 11.87
C SER A 186 22.30 -27.98 12.59
N ILE A 187 21.42 -27.21 13.24
CA ILE A 187 21.78 -26.09 14.09
C ILE A 187 21.13 -26.31 15.45
N LYS A 188 21.89 -26.14 16.53
CA LYS A 188 21.36 -26.11 17.89
C LYS A 188 21.58 -24.76 18.52
N TRP A 189 20.55 -24.23 19.17
CA TRP A 189 20.53 -22.87 19.65
C TRP A 189 19.63 -22.69 20.88
N TRP A 190 19.82 -21.57 21.58
CA TRP A 190 18.88 -21.07 22.59
C TRP A 190 18.91 -19.55 22.65
N TYR A 191 17.84 -18.93 23.17
CA TYR A 191 17.82 -17.50 23.50
C TYR A 191 16.83 -17.19 24.62
N ASN A 192 17.00 -16.03 25.28
CA ASN A 192 16.04 -15.54 26.27
C ASN A 192 14.88 -14.84 25.57
N ILE A 193 13.65 -15.19 25.92
CA ILE A 193 12.46 -14.65 25.28
C ILE A 193 12.23 -13.23 25.81
N PRO A 194 12.04 -12.21 24.95
CA PRO A 194 11.76 -10.86 25.43
C PRO A 194 10.31 -10.73 25.93
N ASP A 195 10.10 -9.85 26.90
CA ASP A 195 8.75 -9.32 27.17
C ASP A 195 8.37 -8.35 26.04
N HIS A 196 7.44 -8.77 25.19
CA HIS A 196 7.09 -7.99 24.00
C HIS A 196 6.36 -6.68 24.37
N THR A 197 5.85 -6.56 25.59
CA THR A 197 5.11 -5.37 26.05
C THR A 197 6.03 -4.22 26.46
N VAL A 198 7.33 -4.48 26.66
CA VAL A 198 8.32 -3.48 27.08
C VAL A 198 8.93 -2.77 25.86
N ASN A 199 9.42 -3.52 24.88
CA ASN A 199 10.17 -2.98 23.73
C ASN A 199 9.49 -3.25 22.38
N ARG A 200 8.20 -3.60 22.37
CA ARG A 200 7.42 -3.95 21.16
C ARG A 200 8.13 -4.99 20.28
N ALA A 201 8.76 -5.99 20.90
CA ALA A 201 9.34 -7.10 20.13
C ALA A 201 8.23 -7.80 19.31
N ARG A 202 8.53 -8.21 18.07
CA ARG A 202 7.60 -8.91 17.16
C ARG A 202 7.25 -10.36 17.59
N SER A 203 7.92 -10.83 18.64
CA SER A 203 7.84 -12.17 19.21
C SER A 203 8.24 -12.07 20.68
N GLY A 204 7.60 -12.82 21.57
CA GLY A 204 7.90 -12.76 23.00
C GLY A 204 6.79 -13.30 23.90
N TYR A 205 6.78 -12.83 25.14
CA TYR A 205 5.68 -13.07 26.08
C TYR A 205 5.10 -11.77 26.63
N GLU A 206 3.84 -11.83 27.08
CA GLU A 206 3.26 -10.87 28.01
C GLU A 206 3.24 -11.48 29.41
N TYR A 207 3.71 -10.74 30.42
CA TYR A 207 3.61 -11.12 31.81
C TYR A 207 2.36 -10.53 32.47
N PHE A 208 1.64 -11.34 33.26
CA PHE A 208 0.43 -10.97 33.99
C PHE A 208 0.75 -10.84 35.49
N PRO A 209 0.98 -9.63 36.03
CA PRO A 209 1.47 -9.47 37.40
C PRO A 209 0.48 -9.92 38.48
N LYS A 210 -0.83 -9.95 38.17
CA LYS A 210 -1.89 -10.30 39.13
C LYS A 210 -1.87 -11.78 39.51
N ASP A 211 -1.40 -12.64 38.61
CA ASP A 211 -1.45 -14.10 38.77
C ASP A 211 -0.10 -14.78 38.46
N GLY A 212 0.89 -14.04 37.97
CA GLY A 212 2.24 -14.54 37.67
C GLY A 212 2.35 -15.32 36.37
N ASN A 213 1.29 -15.36 35.56
CA ASN A 213 1.26 -16.12 34.31
C ASN A 213 1.94 -15.37 33.15
N LYS A 214 2.21 -16.13 32.08
CA LYS A 214 2.73 -15.62 30.82
C LYS A 214 1.88 -16.12 29.65
N ALA A 215 1.65 -15.25 28.67
CA ALA A 215 1.13 -15.64 27.37
C ALA A 215 2.22 -15.46 26.33
N TYR A 216 2.55 -16.53 25.62
CA TYR A 216 3.64 -16.54 24.65
C TYR A 216 3.10 -16.46 23.23
N VAL A 217 3.68 -15.55 22.44
CA VAL A 217 3.51 -15.43 20.99
C VAL A 217 4.90 -15.52 20.35
N ILE A 218 5.26 -16.71 19.87
CA ILE A 218 6.62 -17.06 19.49
C ILE A 218 6.72 -17.25 17.99
N ALA A 219 7.52 -16.39 17.37
CA ALA A 219 7.93 -16.47 15.99
C ALA A 219 9.35 -15.92 15.82
N GLN A 220 9.91 -15.99 14.60
CA GLN A 220 11.29 -15.61 14.31
C GLN A 220 12.28 -16.30 15.27
N PHE A 221 11.90 -17.49 15.77
CA PHE A 221 12.53 -18.10 16.94
C PHE A 221 13.63 -19.07 16.55
N PHE A 222 13.81 -19.36 15.27
CA PHE A 222 14.81 -20.29 14.77
C PHE A 222 15.67 -19.60 13.70
N PRO A 223 16.93 -20.02 13.50
CA PRO A 223 17.73 -19.64 12.35
C PRO A 223 17.03 -20.02 11.02
N ARG A 224 16.75 -19.04 10.17
CA ARG A 224 15.97 -19.22 8.94
C ARG A 224 16.83 -19.14 7.70
N MET A 225 16.71 -20.08 6.77
CA MET A 225 17.41 -20.02 5.47
C MET A 225 17.10 -18.72 4.73
N ALA A 226 18.13 -18.06 4.19
CA ALA A 226 17.97 -16.92 3.32
C ALA A 226 17.49 -17.34 1.92
N VAL A 227 16.80 -16.45 1.22
CA VAL A 227 16.41 -16.66 -0.19
C VAL A 227 17.63 -16.53 -1.09
N TYR A 228 17.76 -17.44 -2.06
CA TYR A 228 18.62 -17.26 -3.23
C TYR A 228 17.74 -17.17 -4.47
N SER A 229 17.60 -15.98 -5.06
CA SER A 229 16.67 -15.68 -6.15
C SER A 229 17.39 -15.44 -7.49
N ASP A 230 16.61 -15.41 -8.56
CA ASP A 230 17.00 -15.04 -9.92
C ASP A 230 17.20 -13.52 -10.11
N ILE A 231 16.87 -12.72 -9.11
CA ILE A 231 17.01 -11.24 -9.12
C ILE A 231 18.29 -10.82 -8.42
N GLU A 232 18.45 -11.21 -7.15
CA GLU A 232 19.48 -10.65 -6.25
C GLU A 232 20.57 -11.69 -5.89
N GLY A 233 20.42 -12.95 -6.32
CA GLY A 233 21.14 -14.05 -5.71
C GLY A 233 20.74 -14.15 -4.23
N TRP A 234 21.70 -14.06 -3.30
CA TRP A 234 21.39 -14.13 -1.87
C TRP A 234 20.76 -12.83 -1.35
N GLN A 235 19.53 -12.91 -0.83
CA GLN A 235 18.96 -11.86 0.01
C GLN A 235 19.58 -11.96 1.43
N ASN A 236 20.68 -11.23 1.63
CA ASN A 236 21.47 -11.24 2.87
C ASN A 236 21.63 -9.84 3.51
N HIS A 237 20.69 -8.93 3.24
CA HIS A 237 20.59 -7.64 3.92
C HIS A 237 20.45 -7.86 5.43
N GLN A 238 21.13 -7.02 6.21
CA GLN A 238 21.03 -7.06 7.67
C GLN A 238 19.63 -6.67 8.12
N PHE A 239 19.16 -7.29 9.20
CA PHE A 239 17.93 -6.91 9.88
C PHE A 239 18.25 -5.85 10.93
N TRP A 240 17.84 -4.63 10.65
CA TRP A 240 18.08 -3.51 11.54
C TRP A 240 16.88 -3.18 12.43
N GLY A 241 15.69 -3.64 12.06
CA GLY A 241 14.50 -3.59 12.90
C GLY A 241 13.24 -3.11 12.20
N SER A 242 13.36 -2.42 11.06
CA SER A 242 12.20 -1.84 10.36
C SER A 242 11.69 -2.75 9.24
N GLY A 243 12.56 -3.25 8.36
CA GLY A 243 12.16 -4.19 7.31
C GLY A 243 11.76 -5.55 7.88
N GLU A 244 10.89 -6.27 7.18
CA GLU A 244 10.48 -7.62 7.58
C GLU A 244 11.32 -8.67 6.83
N PHE A 245 10.78 -9.80 6.39
CA PHE A 245 11.58 -10.97 6.00
C PHE A 245 11.30 -11.43 4.58
N ALA A 246 12.34 -11.91 3.90
CA ALA A 246 12.24 -12.68 2.66
C ALA A 246 12.73 -14.11 2.93
N LEU A 247 11.84 -15.10 2.76
CA LEU A 247 12.11 -16.49 3.17
C LEU A 247 11.74 -17.49 2.05
N PRO A 248 12.50 -18.58 1.87
CA PRO A 248 12.15 -19.65 0.95
C PRO A 248 10.96 -20.45 1.48
N PHE A 249 10.25 -21.15 0.59
CA PHE A 249 9.21 -22.10 0.99
C PHE A 249 9.82 -23.43 1.46
N GLY A 250 9.10 -24.12 2.33
CA GLY A 250 9.55 -25.37 2.93
C GLY A 250 8.45 -26.18 3.59
N ASN A 251 8.77 -27.44 3.88
CA ASN A 251 7.97 -28.29 4.76
C ASN A 251 8.55 -28.30 6.16
N TYR A 252 7.68 -28.32 7.17
CA TYR A 252 8.05 -28.21 8.58
C TYR A 252 7.44 -29.37 9.36
N GLU A 253 8.29 -30.12 10.07
CA GLU A 253 7.89 -31.06 11.12
C GLU A 253 8.40 -30.52 12.46
N VAL A 254 7.50 -30.06 13.33
CA VAL A 254 7.88 -29.32 14.55
C VAL A 254 7.28 -29.99 15.78
N ASN A 255 8.16 -30.44 16.68
CA ASN A 255 7.81 -30.91 18.01
C ASN A 255 8.01 -29.77 19.01
N ILE A 256 6.95 -29.32 19.68
CA ILE A 256 7.02 -28.23 20.67
C ILE A 256 6.64 -28.76 22.03
N THR A 257 7.58 -28.72 22.96
CA THR A 257 7.40 -29.17 24.34
C THR A 257 7.19 -27.98 25.26
N VAL A 258 6.02 -27.96 25.93
CA VAL A 258 5.56 -26.90 26.83
C VAL A 258 5.05 -27.49 28.15
N PRO A 259 4.82 -26.69 29.20
CA PRO A 259 4.13 -27.16 30.40
C PRO A 259 2.78 -27.85 30.08
N ALA A 260 2.44 -28.91 30.81
CA ALA A 260 1.31 -29.79 30.47
C ALA A 260 -0.07 -29.15 30.62
N ASP A 261 -0.14 -28.05 31.37
CA ASP A 261 -1.30 -27.17 31.59
C ASP A 261 -1.47 -26.09 30.52
N HIS A 262 -0.53 -25.95 29.57
CA HIS A 262 -0.67 -25.04 28.45
C HIS A 262 -1.58 -25.60 27.35
N ILE A 263 -2.32 -24.69 26.73
CA ILE A 263 -2.89 -24.85 25.39
C ILE A 263 -1.90 -24.24 24.39
N LEU A 264 -1.71 -24.92 23.26
CA LEU A 264 -0.83 -24.49 22.18
C LEU A 264 -1.53 -24.66 20.83
N ASP A 265 -1.31 -23.69 19.94
CA ASP A 265 -1.55 -23.85 18.51
C ASP A 265 -0.51 -23.04 17.72
N GLY A 266 -0.36 -23.31 16.44
CA GLY A 266 0.66 -22.70 15.59
C GLY A 266 0.49 -23.02 14.12
N THR A 267 1.45 -22.59 13.31
CA THR A 267 1.56 -22.95 11.89
C THR A 267 1.48 -24.47 11.70
N GLY A 268 0.73 -24.92 10.69
CA GLY A 268 0.60 -26.34 10.33
C GLY A 268 -0.52 -27.10 11.06
N GLU A 269 -0.72 -28.36 10.69
CA GLU A 269 -1.75 -29.23 11.25
C GLU A 269 -1.25 -29.99 12.48
N LEU A 270 -2.07 -30.07 13.52
CA LEU A 270 -1.79 -30.84 14.73
C LEU A 270 -1.92 -32.35 14.48
N GLN A 271 -0.81 -33.06 14.57
CA GLN A 271 -0.72 -34.49 14.24
C GLN A 271 -1.11 -35.42 15.40
N ASN A 272 -0.91 -34.98 16.65
CA ASN A 272 -1.12 -35.83 17.83
C ASN A 272 -2.26 -35.33 18.75
N MET A 273 -3.33 -34.80 18.17
CA MET A 273 -4.47 -34.20 18.92
C MET A 273 -5.00 -35.10 20.05
N LYS A 274 -5.12 -36.41 19.82
CA LYS A 274 -5.62 -37.37 20.83
C LYS A 274 -4.73 -37.52 22.07
N GLU A 275 -3.45 -37.15 21.97
CA GLU A 275 -2.49 -37.17 23.08
C GLU A 275 -2.52 -35.87 23.89
N VAL A 276 -2.86 -34.75 23.24
CA VAL A 276 -2.72 -33.41 23.84
C VAL A 276 -4.04 -32.77 24.29
N PHE A 277 -5.17 -33.16 23.67
CA PHE A 277 -6.51 -32.68 24.02
C PHE A 277 -7.23 -33.63 24.98
N SER A 278 -8.12 -33.08 25.81
CA SER A 278 -9.10 -33.87 26.56
C SER A 278 -10.17 -34.48 25.65
N LYS A 279 -10.95 -35.43 26.15
CA LYS A 279 -12.07 -36.03 25.40
C LYS A 279 -13.14 -34.98 25.07
N GLU A 280 -13.38 -34.06 26.00
CA GLU A 280 -14.32 -32.96 25.87
C GLU A 280 -13.88 -31.96 24.79
N MET A 281 -12.58 -31.62 24.75
CA MET A 281 -12.00 -30.78 23.69
C MET A 281 -12.15 -31.44 22.31
N ILE A 282 -11.86 -32.74 22.18
CA ILE A 282 -12.04 -33.49 20.92
C ILE A 282 -13.51 -33.48 20.48
N SER A 283 -14.45 -33.67 21.42
CA SER A 283 -15.89 -33.62 21.13
C SER A 283 -16.33 -32.25 20.62
N ARG A 284 -15.81 -31.16 21.21
CA ARG A 284 -16.08 -29.78 20.76
C ARG A 284 -15.42 -29.51 19.40
N TYR A 285 -14.21 -30.01 19.15
CA TYR A 285 -13.51 -29.88 17.88
C TYR A 285 -14.29 -30.53 16.72
N GLU A 286 -14.81 -31.74 16.90
CA GLU A 286 -15.64 -32.40 15.87
C GLU A 286 -16.96 -31.68 15.60
N LYS A 287 -17.47 -30.90 16.55
CA LYS A 287 -18.61 -29.99 16.34
C LYS A 287 -18.19 -28.75 15.55
N ALA A 288 -17.04 -28.14 15.89
CA ALA A 288 -16.53 -26.96 15.22
C ALA A 288 -16.31 -27.17 13.72
N LYS A 289 -15.80 -28.34 13.32
CA LYS A 289 -15.64 -28.74 11.91
C LYS A 289 -16.94 -28.74 11.09
N LYS A 290 -18.08 -28.66 11.75
CA LYS A 290 -19.42 -28.66 11.13
C LYS A 290 -20.19 -27.37 11.41
N SER A 291 -19.58 -26.41 12.13
CA SER A 291 -20.21 -25.14 12.49
C SER A 291 -19.71 -24.06 11.53
N TYR A 292 -20.56 -23.67 10.57
CA TYR A 292 -20.21 -22.69 9.53
C TYR A 292 -20.68 -21.27 9.82
N ASP A 293 -21.63 -21.12 10.76
CA ASP A 293 -22.32 -19.86 11.04
C ASP A 293 -21.85 -19.19 12.34
N LYS A 294 -21.21 -19.95 13.24
CA LYS A 294 -20.73 -19.42 14.52
C LYS A 294 -19.53 -20.19 15.09
N PRO A 295 -18.73 -19.56 15.97
CA PRO A 295 -17.65 -20.23 16.69
C PRO A 295 -18.16 -21.28 17.68
N VAL A 296 -17.35 -22.31 17.90
CA VAL A 296 -17.51 -23.30 18.96
C VAL A 296 -16.32 -23.18 19.90
N ILE A 297 -16.60 -22.87 21.18
CA ILE A 297 -15.59 -22.85 22.24
C ILE A 297 -15.07 -24.27 22.47
N ILE A 298 -13.76 -24.47 22.33
CA ILE A 298 -13.03 -25.72 22.56
C ILE A 298 -12.48 -25.77 23.98
N VAL A 299 -11.85 -24.68 24.43
CA VAL A 299 -11.42 -24.45 25.82
C VAL A 299 -12.18 -23.24 26.34
N SER A 300 -12.98 -23.45 27.37
CA SER A 300 -13.81 -22.40 27.97
C SER A 300 -13.04 -21.51 28.92
N GLN A 301 -13.58 -20.31 29.19
CA GLN A 301 -13.02 -19.40 30.19
C GLN A 301 -12.88 -20.06 31.56
N ALA A 302 -13.87 -20.86 32.00
CA ALA A 302 -13.80 -21.55 33.29
C ALA A 302 -12.66 -22.59 33.34
N GLU A 303 -12.36 -23.27 32.23
CA GLU A 303 -11.23 -24.20 32.14
C GLU A 303 -9.89 -23.45 32.16
N ALA A 304 -9.79 -22.32 31.45
CA ALA A 304 -8.59 -21.46 31.47
C ALA A 304 -8.35 -20.83 32.85
N GLU A 305 -9.40 -20.35 33.52
CA GLU A 305 -9.35 -19.80 34.89
C GLU A 305 -8.95 -20.85 35.93
N GLU A 306 -9.29 -22.12 35.72
CA GLU A 306 -8.82 -23.19 36.59
C GLU A 306 -7.35 -23.52 36.33
N ALA A 307 -6.93 -23.57 35.06
CA ALA A 307 -5.54 -23.85 34.69
C ALA A 307 -4.57 -22.76 35.18
N GLU A 308 -4.94 -21.49 35.07
CA GLU A 308 -4.06 -20.36 35.44
C GLU A 308 -3.79 -20.20 36.95
N LYS A 309 -4.48 -20.97 37.80
CA LYS A 309 -4.20 -21.03 39.25
C LYS A 309 -2.96 -21.87 39.58
N GLY A 310 -2.51 -22.73 38.65
CA GLY A 310 -1.41 -23.65 38.83
C GLY A 310 -0.23 -23.40 37.89
N PHE A 311 0.89 -24.07 38.18
CA PHE A 311 2.09 -24.09 37.32
C PHE A 311 2.57 -25.54 37.23
N SER A 312 2.29 -26.23 36.12
CA SER A 312 2.65 -27.64 35.98
C SER A 312 4.15 -27.84 35.73
N ASP A 313 4.81 -28.66 36.55
CA ASP A 313 6.18 -29.16 36.28
C ASP A 313 6.20 -30.29 35.23
N LYS A 314 5.03 -30.85 34.89
CA LYS A 314 4.93 -31.85 33.82
C LYS A 314 4.97 -31.16 32.47
N LYS A 315 5.47 -31.87 31.46
CA LYS A 315 5.56 -31.38 30.09
C LYS A 315 4.66 -32.18 29.14
N LYS A 316 4.28 -31.54 28.04
CA LYS A 316 3.50 -32.12 26.94
C LYS A 316 4.10 -31.66 25.61
N THR A 317 4.20 -32.57 24.65
CA THR A 317 4.77 -32.29 23.33
C THR A 317 3.68 -32.27 22.26
N TRP A 318 3.60 -31.16 21.54
CA TRP A 318 2.70 -30.93 20.42
C TRP A 318 3.45 -31.16 19.12
N LYS A 319 2.87 -31.93 18.20
CA LYS A 319 3.49 -32.27 16.91
C LYS A 319 2.72 -31.59 15.78
N LEU A 320 3.33 -30.59 15.16
CA LEU A 320 2.76 -29.81 14.07
C LEU A 320 3.46 -30.15 12.75
N LYS A 321 2.69 -30.22 11.66
CA LYS A 321 3.23 -30.40 10.31
C LYS A 321 2.69 -29.31 9.38
N ALA A 322 3.57 -28.59 8.71
CA ALA A 322 3.18 -27.62 7.68
C ALA A 322 3.85 -27.98 6.35
N GLU A 323 3.15 -27.76 5.24
CA GLU A 323 3.66 -28.00 3.90
C GLU A 323 3.65 -26.71 3.11
N ASN A 324 4.73 -26.47 2.38
CA ASN A 324 4.91 -25.30 1.50
C ASN A 324 4.61 -23.95 2.18
N VAL A 325 5.14 -23.73 3.39
CA VAL A 325 5.07 -22.46 4.13
C VAL A 325 6.43 -21.78 4.15
N ARG A 326 6.46 -20.45 4.33
CA ARG A 326 7.71 -19.67 4.34
C ARG A 326 8.32 -19.47 5.73
N ASP A 327 7.53 -19.63 6.79
CA ASP A 327 7.95 -19.44 8.17
C ASP A 327 7.06 -20.25 9.13
N PHE A 328 7.40 -20.21 10.42
CA PHE A 328 6.70 -20.94 11.46
C PHE A 328 6.52 -20.09 12.73
N GLY A 329 5.28 -20.00 13.23
CA GLY A 329 4.95 -19.36 14.50
C GLY A 329 4.07 -20.26 15.37
N PHE A 330 4.08 -20.03 16.68
CA PHE A 330 3.15 -20.69 17.62
C PHE A 330 2.83 -19.79 18.82
N ALA A 331 1.69 -20.04 19.45
CA ALA A 331 1.31 -19.41 20.70
C ALA A 331 1.03 -20.46 21.76
N THR A 332 1.38 -20.15 23.01
CA THR A 332 1.07 -21.05 24.13
C THR A 332 0.85 -20.32 25.45
N SER A 333 -0.14 -20.79 26.22
CA SER A 333 -0.40 -20.32 27.58
C SER A 333 -1.40 -21.24 28.27
N ARG A 334 -1.37 -21.28 29.61
CA ARG A 334 -2.47 -21.82 30.42
C ARG A 334 -3.69 -20.89 30.51
N LYS A 335 -3.53 -19.61 30.16
CA LYS A 335 -4.62 -18.62 30.17
C LYS A 335 -5.56 -18.71 28.97
N PHE A 336 -5.22 -19.50 27.94
CA PHE A 336 -5.94 -19.44 26.67
C PHE A 336 -7.31 -20.12 26.69
N ILE A 337 -8.31 -19.31 26.41
CA ILE A 337 -9.58 -19.68 25.79
C ILE A 337 -9.28 -19.98 24.32
N TYR A 338 -9.97 -20.96 23.76
CA TYR A 338 -9.73 -21.43 22.40
C TYR A 338 -11.05 -21.72 21.71
N ASP A 339 -11.33 -21.05 20.61
CA ASP A 339 -12.54 -21.25 19.83
C ASP A 339 -12.26 -21.36 18.33
N MET A 340 -13.22 -21.90 17.59
CA MET A 340 -13.05 -22.13 16.15
C MET A 340 -14.37 -22.30 15.40
N GLN A 341 -14.34 -21.98 14.12
CA GLN A 341 -15.46 -22.07 13.17
C GLN A 341 -14.95 -22.63 11.83
N ALA A 342 -15.75 -23.49 11.18
CA ALA A 342 -15.46 -23.94 9.83
C ALA A 342 -15.83 -22.86 8.80
N VAL A 343 -14.99 -22.70 7.78
CA VAL A 343 -15.17 -21.76 6.67
C VAL A 343 -15.09 -22.54 5.38
N LYS A 344 -16.12 -22.42 4.54
CA LYS A 344 -16.12 -23.05 3.22
C LYS A 344 -15.38 -22.16 2.23
N ILE A 345 -14.26 -22.65 1.69
CA ILE A 345 -13.45 -21.97 0.66
C ILE A 345 -13.27 -22.92 -0.52
N GLY A 346 -13.86 -22.58 -1.67
CA GLY A 346 -13.99 -23.50 -2.79
C GLY A 346 -14.58 -24.85 -2.33
N ASN A 347 -13.82 -25.93 -2.56
CA ASN A 347 -14.22 -27.28 -2.15
C ASN A 347 -13.71 -27.70 -0.76
N ARG A 348 -12.93 -26.86 -0.06
CA ARG A 348 -12.26 -27.19 1.20
C ARG A 348 -12.96 -26.55 2.39
N ASP A 349 -12.83 -27.21 3.54
CA ASP A 349 -13.21 -26.66 4.83
C ASP A 349 -11.94 -26.19 5.54
N VAL A 350 -11.88 -24.89 5.83
CA VAL A 350 -10.76 -24.22 6.52
C VAL A 350 -11.22 -23.85 7.92
N MET A 351 -10.37 -24.02 8.94
CA MET A 351 -10.71 -23.62 10.30
C MET A 351 -10.28 -22.16 10.56
N ALA A 352 -11.25 -21.30 10.86
CA ALA A 352 -10.99 -20.00 11.49
C ALA A 352 -10.91 -20.20 13.01
N ILE A 353 -9.86 -19.68 13.65
CA ILE A 353 -9.50 -20.02 15.03
C ILE A 353 -9.12 -18.74 15.80
N SER A 354 -9.52 -18.65 17.06
CA SER A 354 -9.01 -17.62 17.97
C SER A 354 -8.50 -18.20 19.30
N MET A 355 -7.39 -17.65 19.78
CA MET A 355 -6.77 -17.95 21.09
C MET A 355 -6.64 -16.67 21.91
N TYR A 356 -7.22 -16.62 23.09
CA TYR A 356 -7.21 -15.39 23.88
C TYR A 356 -7.36 -15.66 25.37
N PRO A 357 -6.78 -14.82 26.25
CA PRO A 357 -7.00 -14.95 27.67
C PRO A 357 -8.31 -14.26 28.07
N LYS A 358 -8.80 -14.48 29.30
CA LYS A 358 -10.05 -13.87 29.79
C LYS A 358 -10.03 -12.34 29.74
N GLU A 359 -8.85 -11.72 29.77
CA GLU A 359 -8.67 -10.28 29.63
C GLU A 359 -9.10 -9.77 28.25
N GLY A 360 -9.23 -10.63 27.24
CA GLY A 360 -9.79 -10.29 25.92
C GLY A 360 -11.32 -10.24 25.89
N ASN A 361 -12.00 -10.78 26.90
CA ASN A 361 -13.46 -10.88 26.92
C ASN A 361 -14.16 -9.62 27.44
N PRO A 362 -15.37 -9.30 26.93
CA PRO A 362 -16.18 -10.10 25.99
C PRO A 362 -15.84 -9.85 24.51
N LEU A 363 -15.00 -8.86 24.20
CA LEU A 363 -14.75 -8.39 22.84
C LEU A 363 -14.22 -9.49 21.90
N TRP A 364 -13.27 -10.29 22.36
CA TRP A 364 -12.65 -11.34 21.55
C TRP A 364 -13.60 -12.50 21.22
N GLU A 365 -14.30 -13.03 22.22
CA GLU A 365 -15.30 -14.08 22.03
C GLU A 365 -16.41 -13.65 21.06
N GLU A 366 -16.75 -12.36 21.03
CA GLU A 366 -17.83 -11.86 20.19
C GLU A 366 -17.43 -11.69 18.71
N TYR A 367 -16.20 -11.21 18.44
CA TYR A 367 -15.82 -10.74 17.10
C TYR A 367 -14.58 -11.39 16.49
N SER A 368 -13.66 -11.96 17.27
CA SER A 368 -12.35 -12.38 16.76
C SER A 368 -12.46 -13.44 15.66
N THR A 369 -13.07 -14.59 15.96
CA THR A 369 -13.24 -15.68 14.97
C THR A 369 -14.16 -15.31 13.82
N LYS A 370 -15.11 -14.38 14.03
CA LYS A 370 -15.92 -13.82 12.93
C LYS A 370 -15.07 -13.03 11.95
N ALA A 371 -14.16 -12.18 12.45
CA ALA A 371 -13.23 -11.41 11.61
C ALA A 371 -12.28 -12.33 10.84
N VAL A 372 -11.74 -13.39 11.47
CA VAL A 372 -10.93 -14.40 10.79
C VAL A 372 -11.72 -15.08 9.66
N ALA A 373 -12.94 -15.56 9.97
CA ALA A 373 -13.79 -16.25 9.00
C ALA A 373 -14.24 -15.35 7.84
N HIS A 374 -14.49 -14.07 8.11
CA HIS A 374 -14.81 -13.07 7.09
C HIS A 374 -13.64 -12.82 6.16
N THR A 375 -12.46 -12.58 6.73
CA THR A 375 -11.23 -12.29 5.97
C THR A 375 -10.90 -13.40 4.99
N LEU A 376 -10.96 -14.66 5.44
CA LEU A 376 -10.75 -15.83 4.59
C LEU A 376 -11.67 -15.85 3.36
N ARG A 377 -12.95 -15.46 3.51
CA ARG A 377 -13.92 -15.41 2.40
C ARG A 377 -13.62 -14.24 1.47
N SER A 378 -13.48 -13.03 2.03
CA SER A 378 -13.25 -11.79 1.29
C SER A 378 -11.98 -11.89 0.44
N TYR A 379 -10.84 -12.23 1.06
CA TYR A 379 -9.57 -12.32 0.36
C TYR A 379 -9.58 -13.41 -0.72
N SER A 380 -10.17 -14.59 -0.43
CA SER A 380 -10.26 -15.66 -1.43
C SER A 380 -11.08 -15.27 -2.66
N ALA A 381 -12.14 -14.46 -2.48
CA ALA A 381 -12.98 -14.01 -3.59
C ALA A 381 -12.19 -13.13 -4.58
N HIS A 382 -11.32 -12.26 -4.06
CA HIS A 382 -10.53 -11.29 -4.81
C HIS A 382 -9.17 -11.82 -5.30
N THR A 383 -8.72 -12.98 -4.83
CA THR A 383 -7.40 -13.56 -5.17
C THR A 383 -7.47 -15.02 -5.62
N PHE A 384 -7.17 -15.96 -4.75
CA PHE A 384 -7.24 -17.40 -4.96
C PHE A 384 -7.86 -18.07 -3.73
N ASP A 385 -8.37 -19.28 -3.89
CA ASP A 385 -8.87 -20.06 -2.76
C ASP A 385 -7.76 -20.29 -1.73
N TYR A 386 -8.00 -19.88 -0.48
CA TYR A 386 -7.09 -20.09 0.64
C TYR A 386 -6.60 -21.56 0.72
N PRO A 387 -5.30 -21.84 0.56
CA PRO A 387 -4.78 -23.19 0.38
C PRO A 387 -4.45 -23.92 1.70
N TYR A 388 -4.29 -23.19 2.79
CA TYR A 388 -3.91 -23.74 4.09
C TYR A 388 -5.14 -24.25 4.87
N PRO A 389 -4.97 -25.19 5.82
CA PRO A 389 -6.08 -25.84 6.51
C PRO A 389 -6.74 -24.97 7.59
N LYS A 390 -6.07 -23.92 8.06
CA LYS A 390 -6.55 -23.05 9.14
C LYS A 390 -5.90 -21.67 9.10
N ALA A 391 -6.54 -20.71 9.77
CA ALA A 391 -5.99 -19.40 10.12
C ALA A 391 -6.34 -19.07 11.58
N ILE A 392 -5.35 -18.59 12.35
CA ILE A 392 -5.42 -18.39 13.80
C ILE A 392 -5.15 -16.92 14.13
N SER A 393 -6.03 -16.32 14.93
CA SER A 393 -5.81 -15.02 15.58
C SER A 393 -5.53 -15.22 17.07
N VAL A 394 -4.41 -14.70 17.56
CA VAL A 394 -4.03 -14.80 18.98
C VAL A 394 -4.05 -13.42 19.63
N HIS A 395 -4.68 -13.29 20.79
CA HIS A 395 -4.64 -12.06 21.56
C HIS A 395 -3.22 -11.80 22.08
N ALA A 396 -2.63 -10.68 21.70
CA ALA A 396 -1.38 -10.17 22.25
C ALA A 396 -1.47 -8.65 22.51
N LYS A 397 -1.10 -8.22 23.71
CA LYS A 397 -1.17 -6.80 24.06
C LYS A 397 -0.27 -5.95 23.17
N ASN A 398 -0.85 -4.94 22.53
CA ASN A 398 -0.15 -3.95 21.69
C ASN A 398 0.71 -4.58 20.58
N GLN A 399 0.18 -5.59 19.89
CA GLN A 399 0.82 -6.27 18.76
C GLN A 399 -0.11 -6.30 17.53
N GLY A 400 0.51 -6.36 16.36
CA GLY A 400 -0.03 -6.70 15.05
C GLY A 400 1.16 -7.32 14.33
N MET A 401 1.09 -8.63 14.06
CA MET A 401 2.19 -9.37 13.45
C MET A 401 1.71 -10.72 12.91
N GLU A 402 2.24 -11.06 11.76
CA GLU A 402 1.75 -12.06 10.84
C GLU A 402 2.76 -13.20 10.61
N TYR A 403 2.27 -14.43 10.59
CA TYR A 403 3.03 -15.62 10.19
C TYR A 403 2.09 -16.58 9.45
N PRO A 404 2.61 -17.61 8.74
CA PRO A 404 1.75 -18.54 8.01
C PRO A 404 0.76 -19.22 8.97
N MET A 405 -0.54 -19.07 8.67
CA MET A 405 -1.69 -19.60 9.42
C MET A 405 -1.91 -19.02 10.82
N ILE A 406 -1.06 -18.10 11.32
CA ILE A 406 -1.17 -17.60 12.69
C ILE A 406 -0.68 -16.16 12.82
N CYS A 407 -1.41 -15.33 13.56
CA CYS A 407 -1.04 -13.94 13.82
C CYS A 407 -1.36 -13.50 15.26
N TRP A 408 -0.73 -12.40 15.68
CA TRP A 408 -0.96 -11.76 16.98
C TRP A 408 -1.70 -10.44 16.81
N ASN A 409 -2.77 -10.21 17.56
CA ASN A 409 -3.60 -9.03 17.42
C ASN A 409 -3.84 -8.34 18.77
N TYR A 410 -3.83 -7.01 18.75
CA TYR A 410 -4.28 -6.20 19.87
C TYR A 410 -5.80 -6.16 19.96
N GLY A 411 -6.31 -5.58 21.05
CA GLY A 411 -7.74 -5.32 21.23
C GLY A 411 -8.21 -5.80 22.58
N ARG A 412 -7.77 -5.14 23.66
CA ARG A 412 -8.15 -5.53 25.02
C ARG A 412 -9.24 -4.60 25.55
N PRO A 413 -10.38 -5.13 26.04
CA PRO A 413 -11.33 -4.33 26.80
C PRO A 413 -10.76 -3.85 28.15
N ASN A 414 -11.48 -2.96 28.81
CA ASN A 414 -11.21 -2.59 30.20
C ASN A 414 -11.46 -3.79 31.12
N GLU A 415 -10.95 -3.74 32.35
CA GLU A 415 -11.09 -4.84 33.33
C GLU A 415 -12.55 -5.17 33.69
N ASP A 416 -13.46 -4.21 33.54
CA ASP A 416 -14.90 -4.40 33.72
C ASP A 416 -15.62 -4.95 32.49
N GLY A 417 -14.88 -5.27 31.42
CA GLY A 417 -15.40 -5.76 30.14
C GLY A 417 -15.88 -4.67 29.19
N THR A 418 -15.87 -3.39 29.59
CA THR A 418 -16.27 -2.29 28.70
C THR A 418 -15.18 -1.98 27.66
N TYR A 419 -15.57 -1.51 26.48
CA TYR A 419 -14.64 -1.08 25.44
C TYR A 419 -15.23 0.05 24.59
N SER A 420 -14.37 0.83 23.95
CA SER A 420 -14.80 1.89 23.02
C SER A 420 -14.94 1.35 21.60
N ASP A 421 -15.71 2.04 20.76
CA ASP A 421 -15.80 1.77 19.32
C ASP A 421 -14.42 1.79 18.65
N ARG A 422 -13.51 2.67 19.08
CA ARG A 422 -12.13 2.70 18.58
C ARG A 422 -11.38 1.39 18.85
N VAL A 423 -11.57 0.80 20.02
CA VAL A 423 -10.93 -0.49 20.37
C VAL A 423 -11.58 -1.63 19.59
N LYS A 424 -12.91 -1.65 19.47
CA LYS A 424 -13.65 -2.66 18.70
C LYS A 424 -13.27 -2.65 17.22
N TYR A 425 -13.40 -1.50 16.55
CA TYR A 425 -13.04 -1.37 15.13
C TYR A 425 -11.56 -1.61 14.92
N GLY A 426 -10.71 -1.03 15.77
CA GLY A 426 -9.28 -1.27 15.70
C GLY A 426 -8.88 -2.75 15.79
N MET A 427 -9.47 -3.52 16.71
CA MET A 427 -9.23 -4.96 16.84
C MET A 427 -9.69 -5.72 15.58
N ILE A 428 -10.91 -5.46 15.10
CA ILE A 428 -11.45 -6.14 13.91
C ILE A 428 -10.57 -5.84 12.69
N SER A 429 -10.20 -4.57 12.51
CA SER A 429 -9.35 -4.05 11.43
C SER A 429 -7.99 -4.75 11.40
N VAL A 430 -7.31 -4.85 12.56
CA VAL A 430 -6.02 -5.54 12.64
C VAL A 430 -6.18 -7.04 12.46
N ILE A 431 -7.19 -7.71 13.01
CA ILE A 431 -7.43 -9.13 12.71
C ILE A 431 -7.64 -9.36 11.20
N ILE A 432 -8.33 -8.46 10.50
CA ILE A 432 -8.49 -8.55 9.04
C ILE A 432 -7.12 -8.42 8.34
N HIS A 433 -6.31 -7.44 8.72
CA HIS A 433 -4.96 -7.21 8.17
C HIS A 433 -4.05 -8.43 8.41
N GLU A 434 -3.90 -8.86 9.66
CA GLU A 434 -2.96 -9.91 10.01
C GLU A 434 -3.37 -11.30 9.48
N VAL A 435 -4.68 -11.56 9.35
CA VAL A 435 -5.16 -12.77 8.64
C VAL A 435 -4.96 -12.62 7.14
N GLY A 436 -5.18 -11.42 6.59
CA GLY A 436 -4.94 -11.04 5.21
C GLY A 436 -3.51 -11.32 4.75
N HIS A 437 -2.54 -11.12 5.66
CA HIS A 437 -1.14 -11.41 5.39
C HIS A 437 -0.84 -12.86 5.03
N ASN A 438 -1.75 -13.80 5.33
CA ASN A 438 -1.62 -15.15 4.81
C ASN A 438 -1.56 -15.19 3.27
N PHE A 439 -2.26 -14.27 2.59
CA PHE A 439 -2.23 -14.15 1.13
C PHE A 439 -0.99 -13.37 0.69
N PHE A 440 -0.77 -12.20 1.29
CA PHE A 440 0.36 -11.30 1.02
C PHE A 440 1.10 -10.97 2.33
N PRO A 441 2.25 -11.58 2.66
CA PRO A 441 3.15 -12.26 1.74
C PRO A 441 3.32 -13.75 2.00
N MET A 442 2.48 -14.39 2.82
CA MET A 442 2.74 -15.79 3.21
C MET A 442 2.54 -16.81 2.08
N ILE A 443 1.76 -16.47 1.06
CA ILE A 443 1.54 -17.31 -0.13
C ILE A 443 2.09 -16.62 -1.39
N VAL A 444 1.83 -15.33 -1.59
CA VAL A 444 2.48 -14.50 -2.62
C VAL A 444 3.70 -13.85 -1.97
N ASN A 445 4.85 -14.51 -2.06
CA ASN A 445 6.01 -14.29 -1.19
C ASN A 445 6.97 -13.25 -1.73
N SER A 446 6.61 -11.97 -1.63
CA SER A 446 7.49 -10.84 -1.98
C SER A 446 8.74 -10.75 -1.08
N ASP A 447 9.76 -10.04 -1.59
CA ASP A 447 10.94 -9.66 -0.81
C ASP A 447 10.63 -8.40 0.02
N GLU A 448 9.97 -8.61 1.16
CA GLU A 448 9.59 -7.55 2.09
C GLU A 448 10.78 -6.75 2.65
N ARG A 449 11.93 -7.43 2.78
CA ARG A 449 13.18 -6.81 3.24
C ARG A 449 13.62 -5.70 2.30
N GLN A 450 13.26 -5.81 1.02
CA GLN A 450 13.55 -4.80 0.01
C GLN A 450 12.33 -3.93 -0.34
N TRP A 451 11.13 -4.50 -0.42
CA TRP A 451 9.94 -3.87 -0.97
C TRP A 451 8.74 -3.99 -0.02
N GLY A 452 8.84 -3.45 1.20
CA GLY A 452 7.80 -3.60 2.23
C GLY A 452 6.37 -3.19 1.80
N TRP A 453 6.20 -2.33 0.80
CA TRP A 453 4.88 -1.98 0.28
C TRP A 453 4.17 -3.14 -0.45
N MET A 454 4.90 -4.10 -1.00
CA MET A 454 4.29 -5.25 -1.68
C MET A 454 3.55 -6.14 -0.68
N ASP A 455 3.95 -6.09 0.58
CA ASP A 455 3.40 -6.91 1.63
C ASP A 455 2.32 -6.05 2.31
N GLU A 456 2.73 -4.90 2.83
CA GLU A 456 1.89 -4.01 3.62
C GLU A 456 0.87 -3.21 2.82
N GLY A 457 1.24 -2.77 1.63
CA GLY A 457 0.41 -1.93 0.77
C GLY A 457 -0.63 -2.74 0.01
N LEU A 458 -0.26 -3.92 -0.51
CA LEU A 458 -1.20 -4.85 -1.13
C LEU A 458 -2.19 -5.37 -0.08
N ASP A 459 -1.71 -5.74 1.11
CA ASP A 459 -2.58 -6.20 2.17
C ASP A 459 -3.48 -5.07 2.70
N THR A 460 -2.97 -3.86 2.94
CA THR A 460 -3.80 -2.72 3.37
C THR A 460 -4.90 -2.37 2.35
N PHE A 461 -4.63 -2.52 1.05
CA PHE A 461 -5.66 -2.36 0.01
C PHE A 461 -6.76 -3.42 0.13
N MET A 462 -6.37 -4.69 0.28
CA MET A 462 -7.31 -5.80 0.48
C MET A 462 -8.07 -5.69 1.80
N GLN A 463 -7.40 -5.25 2.87
CA GLN A 463 -7.96 -4.95 4.18
C GLN A 463 -9.06 -3.91 4.06
N TYR A 464 -8.82 -2.80 3.35
CA TYR A 464 -9.84 -1.78 3.12
C TYR A 464 -11.10 -2.38 2.48
N MET A 465 -10.96 -3.19 1.43
CA MET A 465 -12.11 -3.85 0.80
C MET A 465 -12.82 -4.79 1.78
N ALA A 466 -12.07 -5.64 2.48
CA ALA A 466 -12.60 -6.60 3.43
C ALA A 466 -13.32 -5.92 4.61
N GLU A 467 -12.82 -4.78 5.09
CA GLU A 467 -13.48 -3.96 6.12
C GLU A 467 -14.82 -3.41 5.64
N GLN A 468 -14.88 -2.87 4.42
CA GLN A 468 -16.15 -2.39 3.85
C GLN A 468 -17.15 -3.54 3.68
N GLU A 469 -16.70 -4.71 3.23
CA GLU A 469 -17.52 -5.92 3.14
C GLU A 469 -17.94 -6.46 4.50
N PHE A 470 -17.09 -6.33 5.54
CA PHE A 470 -17.43 -6.70 6.91
C PHE A 470 -18.57 -5.83 7.43
N GLY A 471 -18.52 -4.52 7.17
CA GLY A 471 -19.59 -3.58 7.52
C GLY A 471 -20.93 -3.91 6.86
N VAL A 472 -20.90 -4.46 5.64
CA VAL A 472 -22.10 -4.93 4.93
C VAL A 472 -22.60 -6.27 5.51
N ALA A 473 -21.69 -7.20 5.81
CA ALA A 473 -22.03 -8.53 6.33
C ALA A 473 -22.51 -8.52 7.78
N TYR A 474 -22.02 -7.57 8.59
CA TYR A 474 -22.29 -7.44 10.03
C TYR A 474 -22.67 -5.98 10.38
N PRO A 475 -23.79 -5.45 9.87
CA PRO A 475 -24.18 -4.06 10.08
C PRO A 475 -24.37 -3.70 11.56
N GLU A 476 -24.75 -4.66 12.40
CA GLU A 476 -24.85 -4.50 13.84
C GLU A 476 -23.51 -4.27 14.52
N ALA A 477 -22.42 -4.83 13.98
CA ALA A 477 -21.08 -4.67 14.53
C ALA A 477 -20.55 -3.24 14.34
N ILE A 478 -21.00 -2.55 13.29
CA ILE A 478 -20.57 -1.19 12.91
C ILE A 478 -21.58 -0.10 13.20
N ALA A 479 -22.78 -0.44 13.68
CA ALA A 479 -23.81 0.54 14.03
C ALA A 479 -23.26 1.60 15.00
N PRO A 480 -23.60 2.90 14.82
CA PRO A 480 -24.56 3.45 13.85
C PRO A 480 -23.95 3.79 12.47
N ASN A 481 -22.70 3.40 12.19
CA ASN A 481 -22.06 3.71 10.92
C ASN A 481 -22.69 2.91 9.78
N SER A 482 -22.80 3.54 8.60
CA SER A 482 -23.25 2.89 7.37
C SER A 482 -22.12 2.23 6.58
N LYS A 483 -20.87 2.57 6.92
CA LYS A 483 -19.64 2.03 6.35
C LYS A 483 -18.66 1.74 7.47
N TYR A 484 -17.79 0.76 7.27
CA TYR A 484 -16.72 0.51 8.22
C TYR A 484 -15.79 1.73 8.29
N PRO A 485 -15.44 2.23 9.49
CA PRO A 485 -14.65 3.44 9.64
C PRO A 485 -13.15 3.16 9.44
N SER A 486 -12.77 2.77 8.22
CA SER A 486 -11.40 2.43 7.85
C SER A 486 -10.43 3.58 8.10
N GLY A 487 -9.24 3.26 8.61
CA GLY A 487 -8.18 4.24 8.87
C GLY A 487 -7.35 4.60 7.63
N ARG A 488 -7.36 3.74 6.61
CA ARG A 488 -6.57 3.83 5.37
C ARG A 488 -7.43 3.42 4.16
N GLY A 489 -6.90 3.65 2.95
CA GLY A 489 -7.54 3.27 1.67
C GLY A 489 -8.30 4.41 0.99
N GLU A 490 -9.10 5.18 1.73
CA GLU A 490 -9.82 6.34 1.16
C GLU A 490 -8.85 7.46 0.72
N PRO A 491 -9.08 8.12 -0.44
CA PRO A 491 -8.22 9.21 -0.93
C PRO A 491 -8.02 10.35 0.07
N SER A 492 -9.06 10.72 0.81
CA SER A 492 -8.98 11.81 1.80
C SER A 492 -8.01 11.54 2.94
N LYS A 493 -7.72 10.27 3.25
CA LYS A 493 -6.89 9.88 4.40
C LYS A 493 -5.40 10.05 4.15
N ILE A 494 -4.96 10.08 2.88
CA ILE A 494 -3.54 10.23 2.55
C ILE A 494 -3.11 11.69 2.38
N ILE A 495 -4.07 12.62 2.21
CA ILE A 495 -3.80 14.05 1.98
C ILE A 495 -2.83 14.64 3.00
N PRO A 496 -2.99 14.46 4.34
CA PRO A 496 -2.07 15.07 5.31
C PRO A 496 -0.62 14.62 5.16
N TYR A 497 -0.39 13.38 4.69
CA TYR A 497 0.94 12.88 4.41
C TYR A 497 1.49 13.49 3.11
N MET A 498 0.70 13.48 2.03
CA MET A 498 1.13 14.00 0.72
C MET A 498 1.33 15.51 0.68
N SER A 499 0.61 16.27 1.51
CA SER A 499 0.79 17.70 1.71
C SER A 499 1.93 18.04 2.70
N GLY A 500 2.59 17.03 3.26
CA GLY A 500 3.63 17.18 4.25
C GLY A 500 4.95 17.72 3.67
N ASP A 501 5.93 17.91 4.55
CA ASP A 501 7.28 18.31 4.15
C ASP A 501 7.95 17.24 3.30
N GLN A 502 8.11 17.55 2.01
CA GLN A 502 8.71 16.67 1.00
C GLN A 502 10.13 16.21 1.35
N SER A 503 10.88 16.96 2.18
CA SER A 503 12.21 16.54 2.64
C SER A 503 12.18 15.35 3.61
N THR A 504 11.00 14.99 4.12
CA THR A 504 10.76 13.88 5.06
C THR A 504 9.85 12.79 4.50
N ILE A 505 9.67 12.78 3.18
CA ILE A 505 8.84 11.82 2.45
C ILE A 505 9.75 11.07 1.48
N ALA A 506 9.56 9.75 1.41
CA ALA A 506 10.26 8.90 0.45
C ALA A 506 9.27 8.34 -0.58
N PRO A 507 9.69 8.06 -1.83
CA PRO A 507 8.89 7.30 -2.78
C PRO A 507 8.52 5.92 -2.23
N ILE A 508 7.41 5.33 -2.71
CA ILE A 508 6.98 3.97 -2.29
C ILE A 508 8.06 2.93 -2.63
N MET A 509 8.76 3.11 -3.75
CA MET A 509 9.89 2.27 -4.19
C MET A 509 11.18 2.55 -3.39
N SER A 510 11.07 2.59 -2.06
CA SER A 510 12.20 2.76 -1.13
C SER A 510 12.30 1.57 -0.18
N ASN A 511 13.52 1.18 0.16
CA ASN A 511 13.75 0.15 1.18
C ASN A 511 13.18 0.61 2.55
N PRO A 512 12.44 -0.23 3.29
CA PRO A 512 11.84 0.12 4.59
C PRO A 512 12.82 0.64 5.65
N GLU A 513 14.10 0.31 5.54
CA GLU A 513 15.13 0.81 6.45
C GLU A 513 15.49 2.29 6.21
N ASN A 514 15.09 2.86 5.07
CA ASN A 514 15.44 4.23 4.66
C ASN A 514 14.24 5.19 4.66
N VAL A 515 13.07 4.79 5.16
CA VAL A 515 11.85 5.61 5.13
C VAL A 515 11.60 6.30 6.46
N TYR A 516 11.16 7.56 6.41
CA TYR A 516 10.89 8.37 7.61
C TYR A 516 9.56 8.03 8.30
N GLN A 517 8.55 7.67 7.50
CA GLN A 517 7.17 7.44 7.94
C GLN A 517 6.64 6.12 7.35
N LEU A 518 7.17 4.99 7.84
CA LEU A 518 6.88 3.66 7.31
C LEU A 518 5.37 3.38 7.17
N GLY A 519 4.59 3.74 8.20
CA GLY A 519 3.13 3.56 8.19
C GLY A 519 2.39 4.29 7.06
N ASN A 520 2.95 5.36 6.51
CA ASN A 520 2.37 6.06 5.36
C ASN A 520 2.97 5.54 4.04
N ASN A 521 4.28 5.32 4.01
CA ASN A 521 5.00 4.91 2.80
C ASN A 521 4.72 3.46 2.38
N ALA A 522 4.75 2.50 3.32
CA ALA A 522 4.55 1.08 3.02
C ALA A 522 3.07 0.66 3.02
N TYR A 523 2.18 1.37 3.75
CA TYR A 523 0.78 0.97 3.90
C TYR A 523 -0.18 1.95 3.23
N ALA A 524 -0.28 3.19 3.75
CA ALA A 524 -1.39 4.08 3.42
C ALA A 524 -1.32 4.60 1.97
N LYS A 525 -0.17 5.12 1.53
CA LYS A 525 0.00 5.64 0.17
C LYS A 525 -0.21 4.56 -0.91
N PRO A 526 0.42 3.37 -0.85
CA PRO A 526 0.17 2.32 -1.84
C PRO A 526 -1.29 1.83 -1.81
N ALA A 527 -1.90 1.65 -0.63
CA ALA A 527 -3.30 1.22 -0.56
C ALA A 527 -4.26 2.25 -1.16
N THR A 528 -4.06 3.54 -0.88
CA THR A 528 -4.83 4.62 -1.49
C THR A 528 -4.59 4.71 -2.99
N ALA A 529 -3.35 4.54 -3.45
CA ALA A 529 -3.06 4.48 -4.89
C ALA A 529 -3.84 3.34 -5.55
N LEU A 530 -3.77 2.11 -5.03
CA LEU A 530 -4.51 0.97 -5.58
C LEU A 530 -6.04 1.16 -5.55
N ASN A 531 -6.56 1.79 -4.50
CA ASN A 531 -7.98 2.13 -4.41
C ASN A 531 -8.39 3.16 -5.48
N ILE A 532 -7.60 4.22 -5.68
CA ILE A 532 -7.82 5.21 -6.74
C ILE A 532 -7.71 4.56 -8.12
N LEU A 533 -6.72 3.69 -8.31
CA LEU A 533 -6.52 2.97 -9.56
C LEU A 533 -7.75 2.11 -9.89
N ARG A 534 -8.29 1.41 -8.88
CA ARG A 534 -9.48 0.57 -9.00
C ARG A 534 -10.77 1.36 -9.23
N GLU A 535 -11.03 2.38 -8.42
CA GLU A 535 -12.33 3.06 -8.42
C GLU A 535 -12.42 4.17 -9.48
N THR A 536 -11.30 4.83 -9.78
CA THR A 536 -11.27 6.08 -10.57
C THR A 536 -10.63 5.91 -11.94
N VAL A 537 -9.58 5.08 -12.08
CA VAL A 537 -8.78 5.00 -13.31
C VAL A 537 -9.18 3.81 -14.19
N MET A 538 -9.16 2.59 -13.65
CA MET A 538 -9.42 1.35 -14.41
C MET A 538 -10.88 0.90 -14.32
N GLY A 539 -11.56 1.22 -13.22
CA GLY A 539 -12.82 0.59 -12.84
C GLY A 539 -12.61 -0.82 -12.27
N ARG A 540 -13.60 -1.27 -11.50
CA ARG A 540 -13.52 -2.52 -10.72
C ARG A 540 -13.29 -3.77 -11.57
N GLU A 541 -13.97 -3.88 -12.71
CA GLU A 541 -13.89 -5.09 -13.56
C GLU A 541 -12.46 -5.36 -14.06
N LEU A 542 -11.81 -4.35 -14.67
CA LEU A 542 -10.46 -4.48 -15.20
C LEU A 542 -9.44 -4.65 -14.06
N PHE A 543 -9.57 -3.86 -12.99
CA PHE A 543 -8.67 -3.94 -11.86
C PHE A 543 -8.76 -5.30 -11.16
N ASP A 544 -9.97 -5.76 -10.80
CA ASP A 544 -10.17 -7.00 -10.06
C ASP A 544 -9.69 -8.20 -10.87
N HIS A 545 -9.92 -8.20 -12.19
CA HIS A 545 -9.39 -9.24 -13.07
C HIS A 545 -7.85 -9.26 -13.07
N ALA A 546 -7.22 -8.10 -13.20
CA ALA A 546 -5.77 -7.99 -13.28
C ALA A 546 -5.08 -8.32 -11.94
N PHE A 547 -5.60 -7.80 -10.82
CA PHE A 547 -5.11 -8.09 -9.48
C PHE A 547 -5.24 -9.58 -9.13
N LYS A 548 -6.40 -10.18 -9.46
CA LYS A 548 -6.61 -11.62 -9.29
C LYS A 548 -5.65 -12.45 -10.13
N THR A 549 -5.38 -12.02 -11.37
CA THR A 549 -4.40 -12.65 -12.26
C THR A 549 -3.00 -12.60 -11.68
N TYR A 550 -2.58 -11.46 -11.11
CA TYR A 550 -1.30 -11.33 -10.40
C TYR A 550 -1.20 -12.32 -9.23
N ALA A 551 -2.20 -12.31 -8.35
CA ALA A 551 -2.22 -13.20 -7.19
C ALA A 551 -2.13 -14.68 -7.59
N GLN A 552 -2.81 -15.08 -8.66
CA GLN A 552 -2.78 -16.46 -9.17
C GLN A 552 -1.44 -16.83 -9.83
N ARG A 553 -0.83 -15.93 -10.60
CA ARG A 553 0.49 -16.16 -11.22
C ARG A 553 1.55 -16.41 -10.16
N TRP A 554 1.52 -15.63 -9.09
CA TRP A 554 2.55 -15.58 -8.05
C TRP A 554 2.20 -16.35 -6.77
N MET A 555 1.07 -17.04 -6.73
CA MET A 555 0.75 -17.98 -5.65
C MET A 555 1.88 -19.00 -5.49
N PHE A 556 2.42 -19.09 -4.27
CA PHE A 556 3.57 -19.89 -3.86
C PHE A 556 4.89 -19.58 -4.59
N LYS A 557 5.10 -18.31 -4.94
CA LYS A 557 6.31 -17.81 -5.64
C LYS A 557 6.76 -16.44 -5.12
N HIS A 558 7.89 -15.95 -5.62
CA HIS A 558 8.52 -14.68 -5.23
C HIS A 558 8.43 -13.58 -6.31
N PRO A 559 7.34 -12.77 -6.33
CA PRO A 559 7.22 -11.62 -7.24
C PRO A 559 8.11 -10.45 -6.81
N SER A 560 8.51 -9.64 -7.81
CA SER A 560 9.03 -8.29 -7.62
C SER A 560 7.96 -7.24 -7.95
N PRO A 561 8.19 -5.95 -7.63
CA PRO A 561 7.30 -4.85 -8.02
C PRO A 561 6.97 -4.84 -9.51
N GLU A 562 7.95 -5.16 -10.36
CA GLU A 562 7.78 -5.13 -11.81
C GLU A 562 6.83 -6.22 -12.30
N ASP A 563 6.82 -7.39 -11.65
CA ASP A 563 5.91 -8.48 -12.01
C ASP A 563 4.45 -8.09 -11.71
N PHE A 564 4.23 -7.32 -10.65
CA PHE A 564 2.93 -6.72 -10.34
C PHE A 564 2.55 -5.69 -11.40
N PHE A 565 3.40 -4.68 -11.65
CA PHE A 565 3.11 -3.61 -12.63
C PHE A 565 2.81 -4.17 -14.02
N ARG A 566 3.66 -5.09 -14.52
CA ARG A 566 3.47 -5.74 -15.82
C ARG A 566 2.19 -6.58 -15.87
N THR A 567 1.87 -7.30 -14.80
CA THR A 567 0.61 -8.09 -14.77
C THR A 567 -0.61 -7.19 -14.79
N MET A 568 -0.58 -6.07 -14.06
CA MET A 568 -1.68 -5.11 -14.04
C MET A 568 -1.97 -4.54 -15.42
N GLU A 569 -0.93 -4.21 -16.21
CA GLU A 569 -1.08 -3.71 -17.58
C GLU A 569 -1.47 -4.82 -18.57
N ASP A 570 -0.78 -5.98 -18.53
CA ASP A 570 -1.00 -7.12 -19.43
C ASP A 570 -2.44 -7.66 -19.36
N ALA A 571 -2.96 -7.82 -18.14
CA ALA A 571 -4.29 -8.41 -17.93
C ALA A 571 -5.44 -7.40 -18.12
N SER A 572 -5.16 -6.10 -18.15
CA SER A 572 -6.19 -5.05 -18.29
C SER A 572 -6.18 -4.32 -19.63
N ALA A 573 -5.07 -4.38 -20.38
CA ALA A 573 -4.82 -3.56 -21.56
C ALA A 573 -4.88 -2.03 -21.31
N VAL A 574 -4.55 -1.60 -20.09
CA VAL A 574 -4.44 -0.19 -19.70
C VAL A 574 -2.96 0.18 -19.58
N ASP A 575 -2.54 1.30 -20.20
CA ASP A 575 -1.20 1.88 -20.01
C ASP A 575 -1.16 2.62 -18.66
N LEU A 576 -0.35 2.10 -17.74
CA LEU A 576 -0.23 2.55 -16.35
C LEU A 576 1.16 3.09 -16.03
N ASP A 577 2.06 3.21 -17.02
CA ASP A 577 3.42 3.71 -16.81
C ASP A 577 3.45 5.10 -16.16
N TRP A 578 2.54 5.98 -16.57
CA TRP A 578 2.37 7.31 -15.96
C TRP A 578 1.91 7.22 -14.50
N TYR A 579 1.07 6.22 -14.18
CA TYR A 579 0.51 6.02 -12.85
C TYR A 579 1.58 5.50 -11.89
N TRP A 580 2.26 4.41 -12.27
CA TRP A 580 3.35 3.82 -11.49
C TRP A 580 4.46 4.83 -11.26
N ARG A 581 4.90 5.53 -12.32
CA ARG A 581 5.93 6.56 -12.22
C ARG A 581 5.58 7.62 -11.17
N SER A 582 4.40 8.20 -11.26
CA SER A 582 3.99 9.29 -10.39
C SER A 582 3.70 8.84 -8.95
N TRP A 583 2.98 7.74 -8.74
CA TRP A 583 2.61 7.29 -7.40
C TRP A 583 3.74 6.55 -6.66
N PHE A 584 4.52 5.73 -7.36
CA PHE A 584 5.46 4.79 -6.75
C PHE A 584 6.92 5.26 -6.77
N TYR A 585 7.35 5.92 -7.85
CA TYR A 585 8.74 6.36 -8.03
C TYR A 585 9.00 7.81 -7.63
N THR A 586 7.98 8.57 -7.23
CA THR A 586 8.15 9.96 -6.79
C THR A 586 7.43 10.27 -5.47
N THR A 587 7.76 11.42 -4.88
CA THR A 587 7.04 11.99 -3.75
C THR A 587 5.99 13.03 -4.18
N ASP A 588 5.74 13.15 -5.50
CA ASP A 588 4.75 14.07 -6.06
C ASP A 588 3.36 13.87 -5.40
N TYR A 589 2.52 14.91 -5.52
CA TYR A 589 1.15 14.92 -5.04
C TYR A 589 0.15 15.31 -6.14
N VAL A 590 -1.13 15.09 -5.88
CA VAL A 590 -2.24 15.52 -6.74
C VAL A 590 -2.70 16.91 -6.31
N ASP A 591 -2.79 17.83 -7.26
CA ASP A 591 -3.40 19.15 -7.12
C ASP A 591 -3.84 19.58 -8.53
N ILE A 592 -5.15 19.73 -8.73
CA ILE A 592 -5.79 20.09 -10.00
C ILE A 592 -6.87 21.16 -9.77
N GLY A 593 -6.67 22.32 -10.38
CA GLY A 593 -7.55 23.49 -10.22
C GLY A 593 -8.22 23.98 -11.48
N VAL A 594 -9.20 24.87 -11.28
CA VAL A 594 -9.78 25.70 -12.34
C VAL A 594 -9.00 27.02 -12.41
N LYS A 595 -8.11 27.15 -13.39
CA LYS A 595 -7.28 28.35 -13.59
C LYS A 595 -8.08 29.54 -14.13
N GLY A 596 -9.04 29.29 -15.03
CA GLY A 596 -9.82 30.38 -15.61
C GLY A 596 -10.93 29.93 -16.56
N VAL A 597 -11.93 30.80 -16.74
CA VAL A 597 -13.06 30.57 -17.64
C VAL A 597 -13.23 31.81 -18.51
N LYS A 598 -13.19 31.61 -19.83
CA LYS A 598 -13.48 32.63 -20.83
C LYS A 598 -14.77 32.30 -21.55
N LYS A 599 -15.64 33.28 -21.71
CA LYS A 599 -16.92 33.15 -22.43
C LYS A 599 -16.78 33.70 -23.84
N TYR A 600 -17.34 33.00 -24.82
CA TYR A 600 -17.29 33.36 -26.23
C TYR A 600 -18.69 33.37 -26.85
N TYR A 601 -18.84 34.18 -27.89
CA TYR A 601 -20.00 34.21 -28.77
C TYR A 601 -19.58 33.97 -30.22
N VAL A 602 -20.47 33.35 -30.98
CA VAL A 602 -20.29 33.22 -32.42
C VAL A 602 -20.42 34.60 -33.08
N SER A 603 -19.53 34.90 -34.02
CA SER A 603 -19.46 36.14 -34.78
C SER A 603 -19.25 35.86 -36.27
N ASP A 604 -19.76 36.75 -37.12
CA ASP A 604 -19.49 36.76 -38.57
C ASP A 604 -18.20 37.51 -38.93
N LYS A 605 -17.57 38.18 -37.96
CA LYS A 605 -16.36 38.99 -38.16
C LYS A 605 -15.14 38.37 -37.50
N PRO A 606 -13.94 38.54 -38.09
CA PRO A 606 -12.70 38.11 -37.46
C PRO A 606 -12.50 38.73 -36.08
N SER A 607 -12.24 37.89 -35.07
CA SER A 607 -11.86 38.31 -33.71
C SER A 607 -10.54 39.09 -33.72
N LYS A 608 -10.24 39.86 -32.66
CA LYS A 608 -8.95 40.56 -32.51
C LYS A 608 -7.75 39.64 -32.78
N GLN A 609 -7.74 38.46 -32.17
CA GLN A 609 -6.68 37.46 -32.36
C GLN A 609 -6.59 37.00 -33.82
N MET A 610 -7.72 36.77 -34.49
CA MET A 610 -7.71 36.39 -35.90
C MET A 610 -7.18 37.53 -36.79
N ARG A 611 -7.55 38.79 -36.51
CA ARG A 611 -7.01 39.96 -37.24
C ARG A 611 -5.51 40.12 -37.05
N GLU A 612 -4.99 39.85 -35.85
CA GLU A 612 -3.54 39.84 -35.58
C GLU A 612 -2.83 38.73 -36.35
N ILE A 613 -3.38 37.50 -36.40
CA ILE A 613 -2.84 36.40 -37.20
C ILE A 613 -2.86 36.74 -38.70
N MET A 614 -3.97 37.29 -39.18
CA MET A 614 -4.12 37.72 -40.57
C MET A 614 -3.08 38.79 -40.93
N ALA A 615 -2.89 39.79 -40.07
CA ALA A 615 -1.88 40.83 -40.27
C ALA A 615 -0.45 40.25 -40.24
N ALA A 616 -0.13 39.40 -39.27
CA ALA A 616 1.20 38.79 -39.13
C ALA A 616 1.56 37.87 -40.29
N ARG A 617 0.57 37.26 -40.94
CA ARG A 617 0.73 36.36 -42.09
C ARG A 617 0.39 37.00 -43.44
N ASN A 618 0.04 38.29 -43.45
CA ASN A 618 -0.38 39.04 -44.63
C ASN A 618 -1.53 38.38 -45.41
N ILE A 619 -2.52 37.84 -44.68
CA ILE A 619 -3.74 37.21 -45.20
C ILE A 619 -4.86 38.25 -45.20
N LYS A 620 -5.61 38.41 -46.29
CA LYS A 620 -6.83 39.24 -46.33
C LYS A 620 -8.06 38.41 -46.07
N GLU A 621 -9.14 39.03 -45.58
CA GLU A 621 -10.40 38.34 -45.30
C GLU A 621 -11.00 37.69 -46.56
N GLU A 622 -10.86 38.37 -47.71
CA GLU A 622 -11.28 37.88 -49.03
C GLU A 622 -10.54 36.61 -49.48
N ASP A 623 -9.35 36.34 -48.92
CA ASP A 623 -8.55 35.15 -49.22
C ASP A 623 -8.98 33.93 -48.38
N LEU A 624 -9.84 34.13 -47.38
CA LEU A 624 -10.31 33.08 -46.49
C LEU A 624 -11.61 32.46 -47.01
N PRO A 625 -11.82 31.14 -46.81
CA PRO A 625 -13.11 30.53 -47.06
C PRO A 625 -14.19 31.13 -46.13
N PRO A 626 -15.49 30.84 -46.35
CA PRO A 626 -16.53 31.21 -45.41
C PRO A 626 -16.24 30.61 -44.02
N LEU A 627 -16.01 31.46 -43.02
CA LEU A 627 -15.64 31.08 -41.66
C LEU A 627 -16.66 31.54 -40.64
N VAL A 628 -16.64 30.88 -39.48
CA VAL A 628 -17.31 31.30 -38.25
C VAL A 628 -16.23 31.66 -37.24
N TYR A 629 -16.39 32.79 -36.57
CA TYR A 629 -15.43 33.25 -35.57
C TYR A 629 -16.03 33.13 -34.17
N LEU A 630 -15.15 32.95 -33.18
CA LEU A 630 -15.51 33.00 -31.76
C LEU A 630 -14.90 34.26 -31.16
N GLU A 631 -15.75 35.13 -30.63
CA GLU A 631 -15.40 36.41 -30.05
C GLU A 631 -15.50 36.34 -28.52
N GLU A 632 -14.40 36.64 -27.83
CA GLU A 632 -14.33 36.61 -26.36
C GLU A 632 -15.16 37.76 -25.77
N GLU A 633 -16.04 37.44 -24.82
CA GLU A 633 -16.99 38.40 -24.21
C GLU A 633 -16.31 39.61 -23.57
N GLU A 634 -15.15 39.39 -22.95
CA GLU A 634 -14.40 40.43 -22.23
C GLU A 634 -13.33 41.11 -23.09
N SER A 635 -13.28 40.83 -24.40
CA SER A 635 -12.38 41.54 -25.30
C SER A 635 -12.81 43.01 -25.49
N GLU A 636 -11.83 43.92 -25.65
CA GLU A 636 -12.07 45.37 -25.77
C GLU A 636 -13.02 45.73 -26.93
N ASP A 637 -13.03 44.90 -27.98
CA ASP A 637 -13.80 45.08 -29.21
C ASP A 637 -15.07 44.21 -29.28
N ALA A 638 -15.41 43.49 -28.21
CA ALA A 638 -16.55 42.56 -28.18
C ALA A 638 -17.89 43.23 -28.52
N ASP A 639 -18.60 42.73 -29.54
CA ASP A 639 -19.97 43.19 -29.82
C ASP A 639 -20.99 42.60 -28.84
N ALA A 640 -21.44 43.44 -27.90
CA ALA A 640 -22.46 43.08 -26.91
C ALA A 640 -23.80 42.60 -27.51
N LYS A 641 -24.07 42.87 -28.79
CA LYS A 641 -25.29 42.39 -29.48
C LYS A 641 -25.28 40.89 -29.77
N LEU A 642 -24.13 40.22 -29.69
CA LEU A 642 -24.00 38.78 -29.92
C LEU A 642 -24.47 37.95 -28.71
N LYS A 643 -24.58 38.55 -27.53
CA LYS A 643 -24.85 37.86 -26.27
C LYS A 643 -26.20 37.13 -26.26
N GLY A 644 -26.18 35.85 -25.87
CA GLY A 644 -27.38 35.04 -25.62
C GLY A 644 -28.18 34.62 -26.87
N LYS A 645 -27.67 34.93 -28.06
CA LYS A 645 -28.27 34.55 -29.35
C LYS A 645 -27.76 33.20 -29.83
N ALA A 646 -28.53 32.56 -30.69
CA ALA A 646 -28.09 31.36 -31.38
C ALA A 646 -26.97 31.68 -32.41
N PRO A 647 -25.99 30.79 -32.63
CA PRO A 647 -24.99 30.89 -33.66
C PRO A 647 -25.51 31.30 -35.05
N SER A 648 -26.64 30.75 -35.50
CA SER A 648 -27.26 31.09 -36.78
C SER A 648 -27.89 32.49 -36.82
N GLU A 649 -28.18 33.09 -35.66
CA GLU A 649 -28.63 34.48 -35.56
C GLU A 649 -27.46 35.46 -35.61
N ASN A 650 -26.28 35.04 -35.14
CA ASN A 650 -25.07 35.86 -35.08
C ASN A 650 -24.17 35.73 -36.30
N SER A 651 -24.23 34.61 -37.02
CA SER A 651 -23.42 34.37 -38.21
C SER A 651 -24.28 34.14 -39.44
N LYS A 652 -24.32 35.15 -40.33
CA LYS A 652 -25.00 35.05 -41.63
C LYS A 652 -24.44 33.89 -42.45
N THR A 653 -23.12 33.75 -42.48
CA THR A 653 -22.40 32.67 -43.18
C THR A 653 -22.82 31.30 -42.68
N LEU A 654 -22.89 31.09 -41.36
CA LEU A 654 -23.35 29.84 -40.76
C LEU A 654 -24.80 29.55 -41.13
N LYS A 655 -25.66 30.58 -41.05
CA LYS A 655 -27.08 30.45 -41.39
C LYS A 655 -27.28 30.04 -42.84
N GLU A 656 -26.60 30.68 -43.78
CA GLU A 656 -26.66 30.33 -45.21
C GLU A 656 -26.14 28.91 -45.44
N PHE A 657 -25.02 28.52 -44.83
CA PHE A 657 -24.51 27.16 -44.91
C PHE A 657 -25.52 26.11 -44.41
N MET A 658 -26.14 26.34 -43.25
CA MET A 658 -27.20 25.47 -42.74
C MET A 658 -28.42 25.44 -43.66
N MET A 659 -28.76 26.58 -44.30
CA MET A 659 -29.92 26.66 -45.18
C MET A 659 -29.74 25.88 -46.48
N ASP A 660 -28.53 25.90 -47.03
CA ASP A 660 -28.19 25.31 -48.32
C ASP A 660 -27.81 23.83 -48.21
N ASN A 661 -27.33 23.38 -47.05
CA ASN A 661 -26.77 22.04 -46.87
C ASN A 661 -27.59 21.12 -45.94
N MET A 662 -28.62 21.62 -45.25
CA MET A 662 -29.43 20.84 -44.32
C MET A 662 -30.93 20.91 -44.64
N SER A 663 -31.62 19.78 -44.51
CA SER A 663 -33.07 19.70 -44.67
C SER A 663 -33.83 20.46 -43.56
N VAL A 664 -35.11 20.74 -43.78
CA VAL A 664 -35.98 21.35 -42.76
C VAL A 664 -36.04 20.49 -41.49
N ALA A 665 -36.11 19.17 -41.63
CA ALA A 665 -36.17 18.25 -40.50
C ALA A 665 -34.86 18.27 -39.68
N GLU A 666 -33.70 18.27 -40.36
CA GLU A 666 -32.39 18.35 -39.70
C GLU A 666 -32.23 19.68 -38.95
N ARG A 667 -32.56 20.81 -39.58
CA ARG A 667 -32.47 22.13 -38.92
C ARG A 667 -33.35 22.22 -37.67
N ASN A 668 -34.58 21.69 -37.73
CA ASN A 668 -35.49 21.69 -36.58
C ASN A 668 -35.02 20.79 -35.43
N ALA A 669 -34.16 19.80 -35.70
CA ALA A 669 -33.59 18.91 -34.70
C ALA A 669 -32.33 19.46 -34.02
N ILE A 670 -31.69 20.48 -34.61
CA ILE A 670 -30.47 21.09 -34.07
C ILE A 670 -30.79 21.90 -32.82
N LYS A 671 -30.08 21.59 -31.73
CA LYS A 671 -30.05 22.43 -30.54
C LYS A 671 -28.84 23.33 -30.62
N GLU A 672 -29.06 24.57 -31.02
CA GLU A 672 -28.00 25.56 -31.17
C GLU A 672 -27.44 26.00 -29.79
N PRO A 673 -26.14 25.80 -29.51
CA PRO A 673 -25.53 26.25 -28.26
C PRO A 673 -25.39 27.78 -28.26
N LYS A 674 -25.94 28.43 -27.23
CA LYS A 674 -25.93 29.89 -27.08
C LYS A 674 -24.71 30.42 -26.34
N TYR A 675 -24.03 29.54 -25.63
CA TYR A 675 -22.91 29.86 -24.76
C TYR A 675 -21.73 28.94 -25.08
N PHE A 676 -20.55 29.54 -25.27
CA PHE A 676 -19.31 28.83 -25.49
C PHE A 676 -18.31 29.25 -24.42
N TYR A 677 -17.69 28.30 -23.75
CA TYR A 677 -16.72 28.55 -22.69
C TYR A 677 -15.40 27.88 -23.01
N GLU A 678 -14.28 28.60 -22.94
CA GLU A 678 -12.95 28.02 -22.82
C GLU A 678 -12.58 27.98 -21.34
N ILE A 679 -12.45 26.78 -20.80
CA ILE A 679 -12.08 26.53 -19.41
C ILE A 679 -10.63 26.06 -19.41
N THR A 680 -9.77 26.77 -18.68
CA THR A 680 -8.38 26.38 -18.45
C THR A 680 -8.30 25.72 -17.08
N PHE A 681 -7.83 24.48 -17.06
CA PHE A 681 -7.48 23.75 -15.84
C PHE A 681 -5.96 23.72 -15.71
N ASN A 682 -5.46 23.84 -14.49
CA ASN A 682 -4.04 23.69 -14.17
C ASN A 682 -3.82 22.50 -13.25
N LYS A 683 -2.61 21.96 -13.27
CA LYS A 683 -2.17 20.87 -12.40
C LYS A 683 -0.88 21.29 -11.68
N PRO A 684 -0.96 22.08 -10.60
CA PRO A 684 0.24 22.44 -9.81
C PRO A 684 0.93 21.21 -9.22
N GLY A 685 0.19 20.11 -9.00
CA GLY A 685 0.72 18.83 -8.55
C GLY A 685 1.52 18.08 -9.62
N GLY A 686 2.41 17.19 -9.18
CA GLY A 686 3.25 16.39 -10.07
C GLY A 686 2.60 15.10 -10.57
N ILE A 687 1.47 14.66 -9.99
CA ILE A 687 0.76 13.43 -10.35
C ILE A 687 -0.35 13.73 -11.36
N PRO A 688 -0.25 13.29 -12.64
CA PRO A 688 -1.37 13.34 -13.58
C PRO A 688 -2.53 12.48 -13.07
N MET A 689 -3.77 12.94 -13.26
CA MET A 689 -4.98 12.19 -12.90
C MET A 689 -6.09 12.44 -13.94
N PRO A 690 -7.11 11.56 -14.04
CA PRO A 690 -8.33 11.89 -14.75
C PRO A 690 -8.91 13.21 -14.23
N LEU A 691 -9.32 14.10 -15.13
CA LEU A 691 -9.95 15.36 -14.76
C LEU A 691 -11.46 15.13 -14.64
N ILE A 692 -11.92 14.97 -13.39
CA ILE A 692 -13.34 14.79 -13.03
C ILE A 692 -13.94 16.17 -12.78
N VAL A 693 -15.00 16.52 -13.51
CA VAL A 693 -15.59 17.86 -13.46
C VAL A 693 -17.11 17.78 -13.38
N GLU A 694 -17.69 18.51 -12.42
CA GLU A 694 -19.12 18.82 -12.39
C GLU A 694 -19.35 20.24 -12.93
N TYR A 695 -20.11 20.36 -14.01
CA TYR A 695 -20.64 21.61 -14.52
C TYR A 695 -22.05 21.86 -13.96
N THR A 696 -22.29 23.05 -13.41
CA THR A 696 -23.61 23.49 -12.94
C THR A 696 -24.11 24.62 -13.83
N TYR A 697 -25.33 24.46 -14.34
CA TYR A 697 -25.98 25.43 -15.22
C TYR A 697 -27.05 26.26 -14.49
N ALA A 698 -27.37 27.43 -15.05
CA ALA A 698 -28.29 28.41 -14.45
C ALA A 698 -29.71 27.87 -14.21
N ASP A 699 -30.14 26.83 -14.94
CA ASP A 699 -31.43 26.16 -14.75
C ASP A 699 -31.43 25.11 -13.63
N GLY A 700 -30.31 24.98 -12.90
CA GLY A 700 -30.11 24.01 -11.84
C GLY A 700 -29.67 22.62 -12.32
N SER A 701 -29.58 22.38 -13.63
CA SER A 701 -29.07 21.11 -14.14
C SER A 701 -27.56 20.98 -13.95
N LYS A 702 -27.10 19.74 -13.79
CA LYS A 702 -25.69 19.38 -13.60
C LYS A 702 -25.25 18.37 -14.64
N GLU A 703 -24.00 18.47 -15.04
CA GLU A 703 -23.34 17.54 -15.95
C GLU A 703 -22.01 17.12 -15.34
N ASN A 704 -21.80 15.81 -15.22
CA ASN A 704 -20.53 15.24 -14.74
C ASN A 704 -19.77 14.67 -15.93
N ILE A 705 -18.54 15.10 -16.10
CA ILE A 705 -17.64 14.59 -17.14
C ILE A 705 -16.32 14.16 -16.50
N THR A 706 -15.81 13.02 -16.95
CA THR A 706 -14.46 12.57 -16.60
C THR A 706 -13.64 12.57 -17.88
N TYR A 707 -12.62 13.41 -17.93
CA TYR A 707 -11.62 13.36 -18.99
C TYR A 707 -10.48 12.43 -18.57
N PRO A 708 -9.91 11.68 -19.51
CA PRO A 708 -8.87 10.70 -19.19
C PRO A 708 -7.55 11.42 -18.81
N PRO A 709 -6.60 10.75 -18.15
CA PRO A 709 -5.35 11.40 -17.70
C PRO A 709 -4.47 11.88 -18.86
N GLU A 710 -4.59 11.31 -20.07
CA GLU A 710 -3.79 11.64 -21.26
C GLU A 710 -3.99 13.08 -21.75
N ILE A 711 -4.97 13.81 -21.21
CA ILE A 711 -5.16 15.22 -21.48
C ILE A 711 -3.91 16.04 -21.14
N TRP A 712 -3.13 15.59 -20.14
CA TRP A 712 -1.89 16.22 -19.67
C TRP A 712 -0.66 15.90 -20.54
N ARG A 713 -0.72 14.90 -21.45
CA ARG A 713 0.49 14.37 -22.14
C ARG A 713 1.26 15.36 -23.01
N LYS A 714 0.59 16.38 -23.55
CA LYS A 714 1.18 17.41 -24.43
C LYS A 714 1.49 18.71 -23.68
N ASN A 715 0.86 18.91 -22.53
CA ASN A 715 1.09 20.01 -21.62
C ASN A 715 0.72 19.52 -20.23
N ASP A 716 1.74 19.15 -19.45
CA ASP A 716 1.56 18.56 -18.13
C ASP A 716 1.12 19.59 -17.09
N GLN A 717 1.21 20.89 -17.40
CA GLN A 717 0.88 21.96 -16.47
C GLN A 717 -0.56 22.45 -16.64
N GLU A 718 -1.05 22.56 -17.87
CA GLU A 718 -2.35 23.16 -18.17
C GLU A 718 -3.05 22.51 -19.35
N VAL A 719 -4.38 22.38 -19.23
CA VAL A 719 -5.24 21.92 -20.32
C VAL A 719 -6.42 22.86 -20.51
N LYS A 720 -6.83 23.02 -21.76
CA LYS A 720 -8.02 23.80 -22.12
C LYS A 720 -9.15 22.89 -22.58
N ARG A 721 -10.37 23.20 -22.18
CA ARG A 721 -11.60 22.52 -22.61
C ARG A 721 -12.63 23.52 -23.07
N VAL A 722 -13.33 23.16 -24.14
CA VAL A 722 -14.40 23.98 -24.68
C VAL A 722 -15.74 23.34 -24.33
N VAL A 723 -16.60 24.09 -23.66
CA VAL A 723 -17.98 23.68 -23.34
C VAL A 723 -18.93 24.54 -24.16
N ALA A 724 -19.71 23.91 -25.03
CA ALA A 724 -20.77 24.56 -25.80
C ALA A 724 -22.13 24.13 -25.26
N SER A 725 -22.95 25.08 -24.81
CA SER A 725 -24.22 24.78 -24.15
C SER A 725 -25.33 25.74 -24.58
N GLY A 726 -26.57 25.25 -24.62
CA GLY A 726 -27.77 26.09 -24.72
C GLY A 726 -28.10 26.83 -23.43
N LYS A 727 -27.41 26.51 -22.33
CA LYS A 727 -27.64 27.00 -20.97
C LYS A 727 -26.39 27.71 -20.47
N GLU A 728 -26.59 28.75 -19.66
CA GLU A 728 -25.49 29.47 -19.04
C GLU A 728 -24.82 28.62 -17.96
N LEU A 729 -23.49 28.49 -18.03
CA LEU A 729 -22.66 27.85 -17.03
C LEU A 729 -22.46 28.81 -15.86
N ILE A 730 -22.75 28.36 -14.64
CA ILE A 730 -22.64 29.17 -13.40
C ILE A 730 -21.71 28.56 -12.35
N GLY A 731 -21.26 27.33 -12.56
CA GLY A 731 -20.41 26.63 -11.61
C GLY A 731 -19.58 25.54 -12.26
N ILE A 732 -18.34 25.41 -11.81
CA ILE A 732 -17.43 24.31 -12.14
C ILE A 732 -16.85 23.82 -10.81
N VAL A 733 -16.84 22.50 -10.61
CA VAL A 733 -16.15 21.85 -9.50
C VAL A 733 -15.30 20.71 -10.02
N VAL A 734 -13.99 20.76 -9.76
CA VAL A 734 -13.04 19.67 -9.98
C VAL A 734 -13.12 18.70 -8.81
N ASP A 735 -13.12 17.41 -9.14
CA ASP A 735 -13.18 16.29 -8.19
C ASP A 735 -14.28 16.47 -7.11
N PRO A 736 -15.56 16.59 -7.51
CA PRO A 736 -16.67 16.90 -6.59
C PRO A 736 -16.89 15.85 -5.49
N LYS A 737 -16.28 14.67 -5.62
CA LYS A 737 -16.40 13.55 -4.68
C LYS A 737 -15.09 13.24 -3.94
N ALA A 738 -14.03 14.02 -4.14
CA ALA A 738 -12.71 13.80 -3.55
C ALA A 738 -12.13 12.40 -3.85
N GLU A 739 -12.22 11.98 -5.11
CA GLU A 739 -11.81 10.67 -5.64
C GLU A 739 -10.32 10.62 -6.01
N THR A 740 -9.59 11.75 -6.07
CA THR A 740 -8.20 11.79 -6.56
C THR A 740 -7.13 12.11 -5.51
N ALA A 741 -7.50 12.30 -4.24
CA ALA A 741 -6.60 12.73 -3.17
C ALA A 741 -5.92 14.09 -3.44
N ASP A 742 -6.69 15.04 -3.99
CA ASP A 742 -6.23 16.41 -4.21
C ASP A 742 -5.87 17.09 -2.87
N ILE A 743 -4.64 17.60 -2.77
CA ILE A 743 -4.15 18.20 -1.52
C ILE A 743 -4.61 19.65 -1.32
N ASP A 744 -5.08 20.34 -2.38
CA ASP A 744 -5.54 21.72 -2.32
C ASP A 744 -6.89 21.92 -3.01
N THR A 745 -7.96 21.60 -2.28
CA THR A 745 -9.33 21.80 -2.77
C THR A 745 -9.76 23.26 -2.91
N THR A 746 -8.94 24.24 -2.48
CA THR A 746 -9.32 25.67 -2.53
C THR A 746 -9.37 26.21 -3.96
N ASN A 747 -8.65 25.57 -4.89
CA ASN A 747 -8.57 25.94 -6.29
C ASN A 747 -9.52 25.14 -7.22
N ASN A 748 -10.30 24.21 -6.65
CA ASN A 748 -11.15 23.27 -7.42
C ASN A 748 -12.43 23.89 -7.98
N SER A 749 -12.74 25.15 -7.66
CA SER A 749 -14.05 25.73 -8.00
C SER A 749 -13.99 27.05 -8.76
N TRP A 750 -14.91 27.19 -9.71
CA TRP A 750 -15.22 28.46 -10.36
C TRP A 750 -16.73 28.76 -10.26
N PRO A 751 -17.14 29.99 -9.86
CA PRO A 751 -16.30 31.00 -9.23
C PRO A 751 -15.64 30.47 -7.94
N THR A 752 -14.46 30.98 -7.59
CA THR A 752 -13.74 30.55 -6.39
C THR A 752 -14.64 30.70 -5.17
N LYS A 753 -14.91 29.61 -4.48
CA LYS A 753 -15.65 29.64 -3.22
C LYS A 753 -14.70 30.11 -2.11
N GLU A 754 -15.11 31.10 -1.33
CA GLU A 754 -14.41 31.41 -0.08
C GLU A 754 -14.55 30.21 0.87
N VAL A 755 -13.47 29.46 1.06
CA VAL A 755 -13.41 28.40 2.06
C VAL A 755 -13.21 29.08 3.41
N LYS A 756 -14.25 29.14 4.24
CA LYS A 756 -14.13 29.62 5.63
C LYS A 756 -13.11 28.76 6.36
N SER A 757 -12.13 29.37 7.03
CA SER A 757 -11.13 28.62 7.78
C SER A 757 -11.75 27.84 8.95
N ASP A 758 -11.10 26.76 9.39
CA ASP A 758 -11.51 26.00 10.59
C ASP A 758 -11.70 26.90 11.82
N PHE A 759 -10.91 27.97 11.92
CA PHE A 759 -11.03 28.98 12.97
C PHE A 759 -12.32 29.81 12.85
N GLU A 760 -12.75 30.14 11.64
CA GLU A 760 -14.02 30.85 11.41
C GLU A 760 -15.23 29.96 11.66
N ILE A 761 -15.17 28.69 11.25
CA ILE A 761 -16.19 27.67 11.54
C ILE A 761 -16.31 27.47 13.07
N PHE A 762 -15.18 27.35 13.77
CA PHE A 762 -15.13 27.27 15.23
C PHE A 762 -15.72 28.51 15.91
N LYS A 763 -15.43 29.71 15.39
CA LYS A 763 -15.95 30.98 15.92
C LYS A 763 -17.46 31.13 15.72
N GLU A 764 -18.00 30.64 14.60
CA GLU A 764 -19.46 30.59 14.37
C GLU A 764 -20.14 29.58 15.31
N ASN A 765 -19.52 28.41 15.54
CA ASN A 765 -20.03 27.41 16.48
C ASN A 765 -20.00 27.87 17.96
N ILE A 766 -19.09 28.79 18.32
CA ILE A 766 -19.06 29.43 19.64
C ILE A 766 -20.08 30.56 19.76
N ARG A 767 -20.37 31.27 18.66
CA ARG A 767 -21.35 32.37 18.64
C ARG A 767 -22.81 31.90 18.53
N GLY A 768 -23.03 30.62 18.26
CA GLY A 768 -24.35 29.98 18.17
C GLY A 768 -24.83 29.24 19.44
N LYS A 769 -24.29 29.56 20.62
CA LYS A 769 -24.80 29.07 21.92
C LYS A 769 -25.30 30.18 22.82
#